data_AF-A0AAD7KDY8-F1
#
_entry.id   AF-A0AAD7KDY8-F1
#
_cell.length_a   1.000
_cell.length_b   1.000
_cell.length_c   1.000
_cell.angle_alpha   90.00
_cell.angle_beta   90.00
_cell.angle_gamma   90.00
#
_symmetry.space_group_name_H-M   'P 1'
#
loop_
_entity.id
_entity.type
_entity.pdbx_description
1 polymer ?
#
loop_
_entity_poly.entity_id
_entity_poly.type
_entity_poly.pdbx_seq_one_letter_code
_entity_poly.pdbx_strand_id
1 'polypeptide(L)'
;MTQNTLPLATPIPHYLATEVLDKSAGNWTAWEKTILSCLTLVGLEGYPIGDVPCPNPATDPSGATNWRANDRAIISFLILKASQVEQQYIAAHAAGGAKAVWDALSTRHSDATLQIRLLREAFSVRYGVDPPAVTSARIDALATRIFALGPINKATLVSAVMAHAVQGDLESFAGERRRASTSKQSRQDADRSSAEQAALSAIAAETTILERELSPAVSDFLQSTQETSEEQWTLLLEQLFQVLGRLDAISVSPTWIQATAAKATALAELQRLQSRMENSTPATPTVESHGTQTALVSEAEKLAIASIATEMTKVHRELAPAVASYLQQDSDARQRSSLIEALVQSLARLDAIVMQPDWEGKFHRRRAIEEVLTLLNTLEWLPASNSTPPSNHSISKAEQDFIALIASEVANVQNVLAPAVATFPRSNPQPGDEKERRDLSRLLFETVQRLEATHINLDWERARRESRRLVRAVQKLMSELDALPTCTEEQVVIDKIAAEQSKIQFLLFPAVTAYLGNPTEKERLRLSELLFQAIERLDEFTLPSEWERARMERREAIHEVQRLHDNLAPAIPARNPSSPQTPQLQDRTEENAATLVKNERSRIQYLLAPAIHFFLQKPNEKERTRLSELLIQALERLDGIVMEPEWEACRQGRRTAVLEVQKLQDILDVSPP
;
A
#
# COMPACT_ATOMS: atom_id res chain seq x y z
N MET A 1 -3.69 30.53 47.74
CA MET A 1 -2.93 29.35 47.30
C MET A 1 -1.99 29.81 46.21
N THR A 2 -0.72 30.00 46.56
CA THR A 2 0.34 30.48 45.68
C THR A 2 0.66 29.43 44.62
N GLN A 3 0.57 29.83 43.34
CA GLN A 3 0.95 29.01 42.20
C GLN A 3 2.45 28.70 42.27
N ASN A 4 2.79 27.46 42.61
CA ASN A 4 4.12 26.92 42.38
C ASN A 4 4.24 26.61 40.88
N THR A 5 4.62 27.61 40.09
CA THR A 5 5.28 27.37 38.81
C THR A 5 6.61 26.67 39.10
N LEU A 6 6.64 25.35 38.92
CA LEU A 6 7.88 24.59 38.95
C LEU A 6 8.84 25.21 37.93
N PRO A 7 10.04 25.67 38.34
CA PRO A 7 11.04 26.12 37.38
C PRO A 7 11.35 24.95 36.44
N LEU A 8 11.38 25.19 35.12
CA LEU A 8 11.87 24.23 34.13
C LEU A 8 13.25 23.76 34.59
N ALA A 9 13.28 22.59 35.24
CA ALA A 9 14.51 21.99 35.72
C ALA A 9 15.41 21.74 34.50
N THR A 10 16.67 22.14 34.63
CA THR A 10 17.71 21.90 33.64
C THR A 10 17.71 20.44 33.21
N PRO A 11 17.98 20.17 31.92
CA PRO A 11 17.92 18.83 31.40
C PRO A 11 18.98 17.89 32.04
N ILE A 12 18.60 17.10 33.05
CA ILE A 12 19.28 15.91 33.57
C ILE A 12 19.65 14.99 32.38
N PRO A 13 20.92 14.61 32.19
CA PRO A 13 21.39 13.86 31.02
C PRO A 13 20.67 12.52 30.72
N HIS A 14 19.91 11.96 31.67
CA HIS A 14 19.28 10.66 31.52
C HIS A 14 18.26 10.56 30.38
N TYR A 15 17.63 11.65 29.98
CA TYR A 15 16.65 11.60 28.88
C TYR A 15 17.29 11.49 27.50
N LEU A 16 18.60 11.74 27.35
CA LEU A 16 19.27 11.53 26.06
C LEU A 16 19.49 10.05 25.77
N ALA A 17 19.52 9.20 26.81
CA ALA A 17 19.79 7.76 26.67
C ALA A 17 18.53 6.91 26.41
N THR A 18 17.32 7.50 26.42
CA THR A 18 16.10 6.76 26.10
C THR A 18 16.12 6.33 24.63
N GLU A 19 16.04 5.03 24.39
CA GLU A 19 15.87 4.47 23.05
C GLU A 19 14.66 5.07 22.33
N VAL A 20 14.70 5.09 21.01
CA VAL A 20 13.59 5.57 20.18
C VAL A 20 12.56 4.45 20.04
N LEU A 21 11.27 4.75 20.24
CA LEU A 21 10.19 3.78 20.08
C LEU A 21 10.09 3.34 18.62
N ASP A 22 10.16 2.04 18.38
CA ASP A 22 10.01 1.45 17.05
C ASP A 22 9.30 0.09 17.14
N LYS A 23 8.21 -0.06 16.38
CA LYS A 23 7.42 -1.30 16.35
C LYS A 23 8.26 -2.48 15.85
N SER A 24 9.19 -2.23 14.93
CA SER A 24 10.07 -3.27 14.38
C SER A 24 11.14 -3.72 15.37
N ALA A 25 11.62 -2.82 16.24
CA ALA A 25 12.54 -3.14 17.32
C ALA A 25 11.87 -3.98 18.42
N GLY A 26 10.55 -3.80 18.61
CA GLY A 26 9.80 -4.48 19.66
C GLY A 26 10.26 -4.05 21.06
N ASN A 27 10.62 -2.77 21.20
CA ASN A 27 11.19 -2.21 22.43
C ASN A 27 10.16 -1.52 23.34
N TRP A 28 8.86 -1.70 23.08
CA TRP A 28 7.76 -1.05 23.81
C TRP A 28 7.91 -1.12 25.33
N THR A 29 8.08 -2.30 25.91
CA THR A 29 8.08 -2.46 27.38
C THR A 29 9.24 -1.74 28.06
N ALA A 30 10.43 -1.79 27.44
CA ALA A 30 11.61 -1.08 27.95
C ALA A 30 11.45 0.43 27.78
N TRP A 31 10.93 0.85 26.63
CA TRP A 31 10.64 2.24 26.31
C TRP A 31 9.59 2.82 27.25
N GLU A 32 8.45 2.14 27.44
CA GLU A 32 7.32 2.50 28.29
C GLU A 32 7.80 2.76 29.72
N LYS A 33 8.52 1.81 30.31
CA LYS A 33 9.10 1.94 31.66
C LYS A 33 10.01 3.16 31.78
N THR A 34 10.84 3.41 30.76
CA THR A 34 11.78 4.53 30.76
C THR A 34 11.04 5.86 30.64
N ILE A 35 10.05 5.96 29.75
CA ILE A 35 9.24 7.17 29.57
C ILE A 35 8.43 7.47 30.81
N LEU A 36 7.75 6.48 31.39
CA LEU A 36 7.02 6.67 32.65
C LEU A 36 7.95 7.12 33.76
N SER A 37 9.13 6.51 33.92
CA SER A 37 10.12 6.96 34.92
C SER A 37 10.55 8.41 34.70
N CYS A 38 10.77 8.83 33.45
CA CYS A 38 11.07 10.22 33.12
C CYS A 38 9.92 11.17 33.49
N LEU A 39 8.68 10.77 33.24
CA LEU A 39 7.49 11.56 33.58
C LEU A 39 7.24 11.60 35.09
N THR A 40 7.53 10.51 35.81
CA THR A 40 7.49 10.44 37.28
C THR A 40 8.42 11.47 37.89
N LEU A 41 9.66 11.57 37.38
CA LEU A 41 10.66 12.51 37.89
C LEU A 41 10.20 13.98 37.80
N VAL A 42 9.33 14.31 36.85
CA VAL A 42 8.76 15.66 36.67
C VAL A 42 7.31 15.79 37.16
N GLY A 43 6.73 14.73 37.74
CA GLY A 43 5.36 14.73 38.25
C GLY A 43 4.26 14.79 37.17
N LEU A 44 4.54 14.28 35.97
CA LEU A 44 3.63 14.31 34.81
C LEU A 44 3.12 12.92 34.39
N GLU A 45 3.44 11.87 35.13
CA GLU A 45 3.05 10.48 34.83
C GLU A 45 1.54 10.24 34.75
N GLY A 46 0.75 11.00 35.52
CA GLY A 46 -0.70 10.81 35.59
C GLY A 46 -1.46 11.23 34.32
N TYR A 47 -0.83 12.00 33.43
CA TYR A 47 -1.46 12.43 32.17
C TYR A 47 -1.62 11.29 31.14
N PRO A 48 -0.55 10.56 30.73
CA PRO A 48 -0.70 9.43 29.82
C PRO A 48 -1.54 8.30 30.41
N ILE A 49 -1.50 8.10 31.73
CA ILE A 49 -2.33 7.08 32.42
C ILE A 49 -3.81 7.50 32.43
N GLY A 50 -4.08 8.80 32.63
CA GLY A 50 -5.43 9.34 32.74
C GLY A 50 -5.89 9.67 34.16
N ASP A 51 -5.01 9.61 35.14
CA ASP A 51 -5.31 9.87 36.55
C ASP A 51 -5.56 11.35 36.85
N VAL A 52 -5.10 12.24 35.96
CA VAL A 52 -5.27 13.70 36.09
C VAL A 52 -6.37 14.18 35.13
N PRO A 53 -7.63 14.33 35.58
CA PRO A 53 -8.70 14.84 34.73
C PRO A 53 -8.52 16.32 34.41
N CYS A 54 -8.93 16.74 33.22
CA CYS A 54 -8.91 18.15 32.83
C CYS A 54 -9.91 18.96 33.67
N PRO A 55 -9.50 20.04 34.36
CA PRO A 55 -10.41 20.91 35.10
C PRO A 55 -11.48 21.53 34.20
N ASN A 56 -12.68 21.76 34.74
CA ASN A 56 -13.74 22.42 33.98
C ASN A 56 -13.35 23.88 33.70
N PRO A 57 -13.23 24.29 32.42
CA PRO A 57 -12.79 25.64 32.05
C PRO A 57 -13.76 26.74 32.48
N ALA A 58 -15.03 26.42 32.74
CA ALA A 58 -16.01 27.40 33.23
C ALA A 58 -15.78 27.77 34.70
N THR A 59 -15.26 26.84 35.51
CA THR A 59 -15.03 27.05 36.95
C THR A 59 -13.57 27.34 37.28
N ASP A 60 -12.63 26.77 36.52
CA ASP A 60 -11.19 26.98 36.68
C ASP A 60 -10.49 27.08 35.30
N PRO A 61 -10.58 28.25 34.65
CA PRO A 61 -9.97 28.46 33.33
C PRO A 61 -8.45 28.37 33.34
N SER A 62 -7.80 28.76 34.45
CA SER A 62 -6.35 28.72 34.59
C SER A 62 -5.85 27.28 34.74
N GLY A 63 -6.51 26.47 35.59
CA GLY A 63 -6.20 25.05 35.72
C GLY A 63 -6.39 24.28 34.41
N ALA A 64 -7.49 24.54 33.69
CA ALA A 64 -7.73 23.95 32.37
C ALA A 64 -6.65 24.33 31.34
N THR A 65 -6.17 25.58 31.37
CA THR A 65 -5.10 26.05 30.47
C THR A 65 -3.76 25.37 30.79
N ASN A 66 -3.39 25.31 32.06
CA ASN A 66 -2.16 24.64 32.50
C ASN A 66 -2.20 23.14 32.20
N TRP A 67 -3.35 22.49 32.41
CA TRP A 67 -3.55 21.09 32.07
C TRP A 67 -3.31 20.83 30.58
N ARG A 68 -3.91 21.63 29.69
CA ARG A 68 -3.71 21.51 28.23
C ARG A 68 -2.26 21.77 27.80
N ALA A 69 -1.56 22.68 28.47
CA ALA A 69 -0.16 22.94 28.20
C ALA A 69 0.72 21.73 28.53
N ASN A 70 0.51 21.12 29.70
CA ASN A 70 1.22 19.91 30.11
C ASN A 70 0.90 18.72 29.20
N ASP A 71 -0.38 18.52 28.87
CA ASP A 71 -0.83 17.46 27.96
C ASP A 71 -0.12 17.54 26.60
N ARG A 72 -0.07 18.73 25.99
CA ARG A 72 0.67 18.97 24.73
C ARG A 72 2.18 18.78 24.87
N ALA A 73 2.77 19.18 25.99
CA ALA A 73 4.19 19.00 26.24
C ALA A 73 4.57 17.51 26.29
N ILE A 74 3.71 16.69 26.90
CA ILE A 74 3.89 15.23 26.94
C ILE A 74 3.77 14.64 25.55
N ILE A 75 2.72 14.97 24.78
CA ILE A 75 2.60 14.50 23.39
C ILE A 75 3.85 14.85 22.56
N SER A 76 4.34 16.08 22.69
CA SER A 76 5.56 16.52 21.99
C SER A 76 6.80 15.72 22.42
N PHE A 77 6.91 15.40 23.71
CA PHE A 77 7.96 14.55 24.24
C PHE A 77 7.88 13.11 23.71
N LEU A 78 6.67 12.53 23.63
CA LEU A 78 6.46 11.21 23.03
C LEU A 78 6.86 11.17 21.56
N ILE A 79 6.52 12.20 20.78
CA ILE A 79 6.94 12.35 19.37
C ILE A 79 8.47 12.37 19.26
N LEU A 80 9.15 13.16 20.11
CA LEU A 80 10.61 13.24 20.12
C LEU A 80 11.28 11.89 20.45
N LYS A 81 10.57 11.02 21.16
CA LYS A 81 11.02 9.69 21.60
C LYS A 81 10.51 8.55 20.74
N ALA A 82 10.02 8.84 19.55
CA ALA A 82 9.47 7.86 18.61
C ALA A 82 10.15 7.93 17.24
N SER A 83 10.19 6.80 16.52
CA SER A 83 10.69 6.74 15.14
C SER A 83 9.75 7.52 14.21
N GLN A 84 10.19 7.87 13.01
CA GLN A 84 9.39 8.69 12.07
C GLN A 84 8.00 8.08 11.79
N VAL A 85 7.91 6.74 11.68
CA VAL A 85 6.65 6.03 11.47
C VAL A 85 5.73 6.17 12.68
N GLU A 86 6.29 6.02 13.89
CA GLU A 86 5.53 6.14 15.14
C GLU A 86 5.15 7.62 15.43
N GLN A 87 5.96 8.59 15.01
CA GLN A 87 5.62 10.02 15.08
C GLN A 87 4.36 10.36 14.28
N GLN A 88 4.24 9.84 13.05
CA GLN A 88 3.03 10.01 12.24
C GLN A 88 1.80 9.38 12.93
N TYR A 89 1.99 8.20 13.52
CA TYR A 89 0.93 7.51 14.26
C TYR A 89 0.49 8.31 15.51
N ILE A 90 1.43 8.88 16.25
CA ILE A 90 1.14 9.75 17.40
C ILE A 90 0.37 11.00 16.96
N ALA A 91 0.81 11.65 15.88
CA ALA A 91 0.17 12.86 15.36
C ALA A 91 -1.31 12.63 15.00
N ALA A 92 -1.66 11.46 14.46
CA ALA A 92 -3.03 11.09 14.15
C ALA A 92 -3.94 10.97 15.40
N HIS A 93 -3.38 10.70 16.58
CA HIS A 93 -4.13 10.53 17.84
C HIS A 93 -4.00 11.73 18.79
N ALA A 94 -3.15 12.71 18.47
CA ALA A 94 -2.85 13.85 19.33
C ALA A 94 -4.08 14.70 19.70
N ALA A 95 -5.13 14.70 18.87
CA ALA A 95 -6.38 15.40 19.15
C ALA A 95 -7.11 14.87 20.40
N GLY A 96 -6.90 13.59 20.76
CA GLY A 96 -7.49 12.96 21.95
C GLY A 96 -6.73 13.21 23.25
N GLY A 97 -5.61 13.95 23.21
CA GLY A 97 -4.74 14.19 24.36
C GLY A 97 -3.72 13.08 24.62
N ALA A 98 -2.86 13.28 25.62
CA ALA A 98 -1.75 12.37 25.92
C ALA A 98 -2.22 10.96 26.28
N LYS A 99 -3.34 10.83 26.99
CA LYS A 99 -3.94 9.53 27.31
C LYS A 99 -4.33 8.75 26.06
N ALA A 100 -5.05 9.38 25.13
CA ALA A 100 -5.50 8.71 23.91
C ALA A 100 -4.32 8.26 23.05
N VAL A 101 -3.27 9.10 22.97
CA VAL A 101 -2.01 8.74 22.32
C VAL A 101 -1.36 7.54 23.02
N TRP A 102 -1.28 7.54 24.35
CA TRP A 102 -0.68 6.47 25.13
C TRP A 102 -1.41 5.13 24.95
N ASP A 103 -2.75 5.14 25.06
CA ASP A 103 -3.59 3.95 24.88
C ASP A 103 -3.47 3.40 23.44
N ALA A 104 -3.41 4.27 22.44
CA ALA A 104 -3.22 3.88 21.04
C ALA A 104 -1.84 3.24 20.81
N LEU A 105 -0.78 3.84 21.35
CA LEU A 105 0.56 3.26 21.28
C LEU A 105 0.63 1.92 22.02
N SER A 106 0.09 1.86 23.24
CA SER A 106 0.04 0.61 24.01
C SER A 106 -0.65 -0.48 23.21
N THR A 107 -1.82 -0.20 22.61
CA THR A 107 -2.57 -1.16 21.80
C THR A 107 -1.80 -1.59 20.55
N ARG A 108 -1.18 -0.64 19.86
CA ARG A 108 -0.42 -0.88 18.63
C ARG A 108 0.80 -1.77 18.85
N HIS A 109 1.45 -1.62 20.00
CA HIS A 109 2.69 -2.29 20.36
C HIS A 109 2.48 -3.54 21.23
N SER A 110 1.32 -3.70 21.87
CA SER A 110 0.89 -4.94 22.55
C SER A 110 0.38 -6.01 21.57
N ASP A 111 0.85 -5.97 20.31
CA ASP A 111 0.32 -6.78 19.22
C ASP A 111 0.79 -8.24 19.35
N ALA A 112 -0.17 -9.15 19.52
CA ALA A 112 0.03 -10.59 19.55
C ALA A 112 0.81 -11.11 18.32
N THR A 113 0.73 -10.39 17.20
CA THR A 113 1.45 -10.72 15.95
C THR A 113 2.97 -10.66 16.12
N LEU A 114 3.49 -9.69 16.87
CA LEU A 114 4.92 -9.59 17.17
C LEU A 114 5.34 -10.76 18.07
N GLN A 115 4.50 -11.10 19.06
CA GLN A 115 4.73 -12.23 19.95
C GLN A 115 4.75 -13.57 19.20
N ILE A 116 3.84 -13.76 18.22
CA ILE A 116 3.84 -14.92 17.31
C ILE A 116 5.13 -14.97 16.48
N ARG A 117 5.57 -13.84 15.92
CA ARG A 117 6.80 -13.78 15.12
C ARG A 117 8.04 -14.14 15.94
N LEU A 118 8.18 -13.59 17.14
CA LEU A 118 9.29 -13.90 18.04
C LEU A 118 9.24 -15.36 18.51
N LEU A 119 8.05 -15.91 18.78
CA LEU A 119 7.87 -17.33 19.09
C LEU A 119 8.33 -18.21 17.93
N ARG A 120 7.99 -17.86 16.69
CA ARG A 120 8.48 -18.57 15.50
C ARG A 120 10.00 -18.50 15.37
N GLU A 121 10.58 -17.33 15.60
CA GLU A 121 12.04 -17.17 15.58
C GLU A 121 12.67 -18.06 16.65
N ALA A 122 12.17 -18.02 17.89
CA ALA A 122 12.65 -18.87 18.97
C ALA A 122 12.53 -20.36 18.63
N PHE A 123 11.41 -20.78 18.02
CA PHE A 123 11.22 -22.15 17.55
C PHE A 123 12.11 -22.52 16.36
N SER A 124 12.67 -21.57 15.63
CA SER A 124 13.62 -21.83 14.54
C SER A 124 15.07 -21.97 15.02
N VAL A 125 15.39 -21.48 16.21
CA VAL A 125 16.74 -21.62 16.79
C VAL A 125 17.00 -23.11 17.09
N ARG A 126 18.14 -23.61 16.64
CA ARG A 126 18.61 -24.99 16.83
C ARG A 126 20.02 -24.94 17.42
N TYR A 127 20.34 -25.86 18.31
CA TYR A 127 21.74 -26.12 18.67
C TYR A 127 22.43 -26.72 17.44
N GLY A 128 23.31 -25.93 16.83
CA GLY A 128 23.95 -26.24 15.55
C GLY A 128 25.47 -26.13 15.65
N VAL A 129 26.06 -25.40 14.70
CA VAL A 129 27.52 -25.19 14.61
C VAL A 129 28.02 -24.24 15.70
N ASP A 130 27.17 -23.30 16.14
CA ASP A 130 27.52 -22.34 17.18
C ASP A 130 27.72 -23.00 18.55
N PRO A 131 28.60 -22.46 19.42
CA PRO A 131 28.75 -22.94 20.78
C PRO A 131 27.41 -22.89 21.52
N PRO A 132 27.06 -23.93 22.32
CA PRO A 132 25.79 -23.99 23.03
C PRO A 132 25.46 -22.74 23.85
N ALA A 133 26.47 -22.11 24.46
CA ALA A 133 26.31 -20.88 25.23
C ALA A 133 25.73 -19.72 24.40
N VAL A 134 26.15 -19.57 23.14
CA VAL A 134 25.67 -18.51 22.24
C VAL A 134 24.22 -18.78 21.85
N THR A 135 23.90 -20.02 21.50
CA THR A 135 22.53 -20.43 21.18
C THR A 135 21.60 -20.25 22.38
N SER A 136 22.01 -20.65 23.58
CA SER A 136 21.22 -20.47 24.81
C SER A 136 21.00 -18.98 25.12
N ALA A 137 22.02 -18.13 24.98
CA ALA A 137 21.88 -16.68 25.17
C ALA A 137 20.90 -16.06 24.17
N ARG A 138 20.91 -16.53 22.90
CA ARG A 138 19.92 -16.08 21.90
C ARG A 138 18.50 -16.53 22.26
N ILE A 139 18.32 -17.76 22.72
CA ILE A 139 17.01 -18.26 23.16
C ILE A 139 16.51 -17.44 24.36
N ASP A 140 17.38 -17.16 25.34
CA ASP A 140 17.04 -16.37 26.52
C ASP A 140 16.66 -14.92 26.17
N ALA A 141 17.41 -14.29 25.24
CA ALA A 141 17.08 -12.96 24.73
C ALA A 141 15.72 -12.93 24.00
N LEU A 142 15.43 -13.93 23.17
CA LEU A 142 14.13 -14.05 22.50
C LEU A 142 13.00 -14.30 23.50
N ALA A 143 13.20 -15.19 24.48
CA ALA A 143 12.23 -15.45 25.54
C ALA A 143 11.93 -14.19 26.35
N THR A 144 12.97 -13.44 26.75
CA THR A 144 12.83 -12.17 27.45
C THR A 144 11.98 -11.18 26.65
N ARG A 145 12.21 -11.04 25.33
CA ARG A 145 11.41 -10.19 24.45
C ARG A 145 9.96 -10.68 24.32
N ILE A 146 9.74 -12.00 24.19
CA ILE A 146 8.40 -12.59 24.10
C ILE A 146 7.57 -12.29 25.36
N PHE A 147 8.16 -12.43 26.55
CA PHE A 147 7.47 -12.17 27.81
C PHE A 147 7.33 -10.69 28.13
N ALA A 148 8.24 -9.84 27.62
CA ALA A 148 8.10 -8.40 27.73
C ALA A 148 6.82 -7.87 27.05
N LEU A 149 6.37 -8.51 25.96
CA LEU A 149 5.13 -8.16 25.24
C LEU A 149 3.84 -8.54 26.00
N GLY A 150 3.96 -9.16 27.17
CA GLY A 150 2.84 -9.60 27.99
C GLY A 150 2.67 -11.12 28.03
N PRO A 151 1.69 -11.61 28.79
CA PRO A 151 1.44 -13.04 28.95
C PRO A 151 1.07 -13.68 27.60
N ILE A 152 1.72 -14.79 27.26
CA ILE A 152 1.40 -15.55 26.06
C ILE A 152 0.01 -16.18 26.25
N ASN A 153 -0.98 -15.70 25.50
CA ASN A 153 -2.30 -16.28 25.51
C ASN A 153 -2.35 -17.56 24.64
N LYS A 154 -3.37 -18.40 24.87
CA LYS A 154 -3.55 -19.67 24.16
C LYS A 154 -3.60 -19.49 22.63
N ALA A 155 -4.26 -18.44 22.14
CA ALA A 155 -4.40 -18.19 20.71
C ALA A 155 -3.04 -17.87 20.06
N THR A 156 -2.26 -16.97 20.66
CA THR A 156 -0.90 -16.63 20.21
C THR A 156 0.00 -17.87 20.14
N LEU A 157 0.00 -18.69 21.19
CA LEU A 157 0.82 -19.90 21.22
C LEU A 157 0.39 -20.90 20.14
N VAL A 158 -0.91 -21.14 19.98
CA VAL A 158 -1.44 -22.05 18.96
C VAL A 158 -1.08 -21.57 17.55
N SER A 159 -1.26 -20.29 17.25
CA SER A 159 -0.88 -19.71 15.95
C SER A 159 0.62 -19.83 15.67
N ALA A 160 1.48 -19.60 16.67
CA ALA A 160 2.92 -19.76 16.52
C ALA A 160 3.33 -21.21 16.26
N VAL A 161 2.74 -22.16 16.99
CA VAL A 161 2.98 -23.61 16.81
C VAL A 161 2.50 -24.08 15.43
N MET A 162 1.29 -23.69 15.01
CA MET A 162 0.76 -24.02 13.67
C MET A 162 1.67 -23.47 12.57
N ALA A 163 2.11 -22.21 12.70
CA ALA A 163 3.00 -21.60 11.73
C ALA A 163 4.39 -22.27 11.66
N HIS A 164 4.89 -22.79 12.79
CA HIS A 164 6.12 -23.58 12.82
C HIS A 164 5.94 -24.98 12.21
N ALA A 165 4.82 -25.64 12.51
CA ALA A 165 4.50 -26.97 11.97
C ALA A 165 4.41 -26.97 10.43
N VAL A 166 3.74 -25.97 9.86
CA VAL A 166 3.64 -25.81 8.39
C VAL A 166 4.99 -25.58 7.72
N GLN A 167 5.92 -24.92 8.43
CA GLN A 167 7.25 -24.64 7.90
C GLN A 167 8.12 -25.91 7.79
N GLY A 168 8.01 -26.83 8.76
CA GLY A 168 8.68 -28.13 8.70
C GLY A 168 8.27 -28.98 7.51
N ASP A 169 6.98 -28.98 7.16
CA ASP A 169 6.47 -29.72 6.01
C ASP A 169 6.95 -29.10 4.68
N LEU A 170 6.99 -27.78 4.56
CA LEU A 170 7.49 -27.10 3.35
C LEU A 170 8.99 -27.38 3.10
N GLU A 171 9.80 -27.43 4.14
CA GLU A 171 11.23 -27.76 4.04
C GLU A 171 11.44 -29.25 3.71
N SER A 172 10.59 -30.13 4.24
CA SER A 172 10.53 -31.56 3.84
C SER A 172 10.19 -31.70 2.36
N PHE A 173 9.14 -31.02 1.88
CA PHE A 173 8.74 -31.01 0.47
C PHE A 173 9.83 -30.44 -0.46
N ALA A 174 10.55 -29.41 -0.03
CA ALA A 174 11.65 -28.83 -0.80
C ALA A 174 12.87 -29.76 -0.87
N GLY A 175 13.20 -30.44 0.23
CA GLY A 175 14.27 -31.44 0.29
C GLY A 175 13.98 -32.68 -0.57
N GLU A 176 12.72 -33.12 -0.59
CA GLU A 176 12.25 -34.25 -1.37
C GLU A 176 12.22 -33.94 -2.88
N ARG A 177 11.89 -32.69 -3.25
CA ARG A 177 12.04 -32.18 -4.62
C ARG A 177 13.50 -32.19 -5.11
N ARG A 178 14.46 -31.77 -4.26
CA ARG A 178 15.89 -31.76 -4.60
C ARG A 178 16.47 -33.15 -4.84
N ARG A 179 16.00 -34.16 -4.12
CA ARG A 179 16.41 -35.57 -4.33
C ARG A 179 15.74 -36.19 -5.56
N ALA A 180 14.55 -35.73 -5.93
CA ALA A 180 13.84 -36.20 -7.13
C ALA A 180 14.37 -35.58 -8.45
N SER A 181 15.02 -34.40 -8.39
CA SER A 181 15.46 -33.64 -9.57
C SER A 181 16.74 -34.15 -10.25
N THR A 182 17.66 -34.82 -9.55
CA THR A 182 18.92 -35.32 -10.15
C THR A 182 18.76 -36.61 -10.94
N SER A 183 17.65 -37.35 -10.77
CA SER A 183 17.41 -38.63 -11.44
C SER A 183 16.45 -38.54 -12.64
N LYS A 184 15.75 -37.42 -12.87
CA LYS A 184 14.60 -37.34 -13.80
C LYS A 184 14.77 -36.46 -15.04
N GLN A 185 15.86 -35.70 -15.17
CA GLN A 185 16.05 -34.75 -16.28
C GLN A 185 16.08 -35.45 -17.66
N SER A 186 16.58 -36.68 -17.76
CA SER A 186 16.69 -37.41 -19.04
C SER A 186 15.40 -38.12 -19.48
N ARG A 187 14.39 -38.29 -18.60
CA ARG A 187 13.11 -38.94 -18.96
C ARG A 187 11.97 -37.93 -19.17
N GLN A 188 12.07 -36.72 -18.60
CA GLN A 188 10.99 -35.73 -18.63
C GLN A 188 10.80 -35.01 -19.97
N ASP A 189 11.82 -34.93 -20.82
CA ASP A 189 11.69 -34.26 -22.13
C ASP A 189 10.86 -35.08 -23.13
N ALA A 190 10.80 -36.41 -22.98
CA ALA A 190 9.95 -37.28 -23.79
C ALA A 190 8.48 -37.28 -23.31
N ASP A 191 8.24 -37.25 -21.99
CA ASP A 191 6.88 -37.29 -21.43
C ASP A 191 6.16 -35.94 -21.51
N ARG A 192 6.89 -34.81 -21.48
CA ARG A 192 6.30 -33.46 -21.68
C ARG A 192 5.70 -33.27 -23.06
N SER A 193 6.37 -33.75 -24.11
CA SER A 193 5.87 -33.67 -25.48
C SER A 193 4.58 -34.50 -25.66
N SER A 194 4.45 -35.64 -24.97
CA SER A 194 3.24 -36.48 -25.03
C SER A 194 2.04 -35.85 -24.32
N ALA A 195 2.24 -35.23 -23.16
CA ALA A 195 1.17 -34.58 -22.39
C ALA A 195 0.65 -33.31 -23.09
N GLU A 196 1.53 -32.51 -23.70
CA GLU A 196 1.13 -31.33 -24.49
C GLU A 196 0.33 -31.73 -25.74
N GLN A 197 0.72 -32.81 -26.42
CA GLN A 197 -0.01 -33.32 -27.58
C GLN A 197 -1.41 -33.83 -27.20
N ALA A 198 -1.55 -34.46 -26.03
CA ALA A 198 -2.84 -34.92 -25.51
C ALA A 198 -3.77 -33.75 -25.14
N ALA A 199 -3.24 -32.69 -24.52
CA ALA A 199 -4.01 -31.49 -24.19
C ALA A 199 -4.50 -30.75 -25.44
N LEU A 200 -3.66 -30.64 -26.47
CA LEU A 200 -4.05 -30.05 -27.76
C LEU A 200 -5.13 -30.87 -28.47
N SER A 201 -5.03 -32.21 -28.42
CA SER A 201 -6.06 -33.09 -28.97
C SER A 201 -7.40 -32.97 -28.24
N ALA A 202 -7.39 -32.76 -26.92
CA ALA A 202 -8.60 -32.57 -26.12
C ALA A 202 -9.28 -31.23 -26.41
N ILE A 203 -8.50 -30.14 -26.52
CA ILE A 203 -9.03 -28.82 -26.92
C ILE A 203 -9.67 -28.91 -28.30
N ALA A 204 -9.00 -29.54 -29.27
CA ALA A 204 -9.51 -29.71 -30.63
C ALA A 204 -10.85 -30.49 -30.67
N ALA A 205 -11.00 -31.50 -29.81
CA ALA A 205 -12.24 -32.27 -29.71
C ALA A 205 -13.40 -31.41 -29.16
N GLU A 206 -13.19 -30.64 -28.10
CA GLU A 206 -14.23 -29.78 -27.51
C GLU A 206 -14.60 -28.61 -28.43
N THR A 207 -13.64 -28.02 -29.15
CA THR A 207 -13.96 -27.02 -30.18
C THR A 207 -14.78 -27.62 -31.32
N THR A 208 -14.52 -28.89 -31.69
CA THR A 208 -15.31 -29.56 -32.72
C THR A 208 -16.75 -29.79 -32.25
N ILE A 209 -16.98 -30.14 -30.98
CA ILE A 209 -18.33 -30.28 -30.40
C ILE A 209 -19.06 -28.93 -30.41
N LEU A 210 -18.38 -27.85 -30.02
CA LEU A 210 -18.95 -26.50 -30.07
C LEU A 210 -19.34 -26.09 -31.49
N GLU A 211 -18.45 -26.27 -32.46
CA GLU A 211 -18.66 -25.78 -33.82
C GLU A 211 -19.63 -26.65 -34.63
N ARG A 212 -19.62 -27.97 -34.41
CA ARG A 212 -20.36 -28.91 -35.27
C ARG A 212 -21.71 -29.31 -34.69
N GLU A 213 -21.83 -29.39 -33.37
CA GLU A 213 -23.04 -29.89 -32.72
C GLU A 213 -23.81 -28.75 -32.07
N LEU A 214 -23.15 -27.94 -31.24
CA LEU A 214 -23.83 -26.92 -30.45
C LEU A 214 -24.12 -25.65 -31.26
N SER A 215 -23.19 -25.14 -32.06
CA SER A 215 -23.41 -23.92 -32.85
C SER A 215 -24.57 -24.05 -33.85
N PRO A 216 -24.71 -25.16 -34.62
CA PRO A 216 -25.88 -25.36 -35.48
C PRO A 216 -27.15 -25.59 -34.67
N ALA A 217 -27.10 -26.35 -33.56
CA ALA A 217 -28.27 -26.54 -32.70
C ALA A 217 -28.76 -25.21 -32.09
N VAL A 218 -27.85 -24.35 -31.62
CA VAL A 218 -28.14 -22.99 -31.15
C VAL A 218 -28.72 -22.17 -32.31
N SER A 219 -28.14 -22.22 -33.50
CA SER A 219 -28.59 -21.45 -34.66
C SER A 219 -29.99 -21.89 -35.14
N ASP A 220 -30.24 -23.19 -35.27
CA ASP A 220 -31.53 -23.76 -35.66
C ASP A 220 -32.58 -23.46 -34.59
N PHE A 221 -32.20 -23.54 -33.33
CA PHE A 221 -33.03 -23.14 -32.19
C PHE A 221 -33.36 -21.64 -32.25
N LEU A 222 -32.37 -20.80 -32.58
CA LEU A 222 -32.54 -19.35 -32.74
C LEU A 222 -33.44 -18.98 -33.93
N GLN A 223 -33.44 -19.79 -35.00
CA GLN A 223 -34.22 -19.58 -36.22
C GLN A 223 -35.61 -20.21 -36.18
N SER A 224 -35.86 -21.16 -35.28
CA SER A 224 -37.19 -21.72 -35.05
C SER A 224 -38.17 -20.64 -34.57
N THR A 225 -39.30 -20.52 -35.27
CA THR A 225 -40.42 -19.63 -34.95
C THR A 225 -41.53 -20.33 -34.16
N GLN A 226 -41.43 -21.64 -33.92
CA GLN A 226 -42.36 -22.36 -33.07
C GLN A 226 -42.01 -22.17 -31.59
N GLU A 227 -43.04 -22.13 -30.73
CA GLU A 227 -42.90 -22.14 -29.27
C GLU A 227 -42.08 -23.38 -28.87
N THR A 228 -40.78 -23.18 -28.66
CA THR A 228 -39.88 -24.22 -28.19
C THR A 228 -40.13 -24.47 -26.71
N SER A 229 -40.18 -25.74 -26.31
CA SER A 229 -40.43 -26.09 -24.91
C SER A 229 -39.25 -25.66 -24.03
N GLU A 230 -39.56 -25.24 -22.79
CA GLU A 230 -38.57 -24.90 -21.76
C GLU A 230 -37.56 -26.03 -21.50
N GLU A 231 -37.97 -27.28 -21.75
CA GLU A 231 -37.11 -28.47 -21.68
C GLU A 231 -36.00 -28.49 -22.74
N GLN A 232 -36.28 -28.02 -23.97
CA GLN A 232 -35.26 -27.93 -25.01
C GLN A 232 -34.23 -26.83 -24.71
N TRP A 233 -34.69 -25.73 -24.11
CA TRP A 233 -33.86 -24.63 -23.66
C TRP A 233 -32.89 -25.04 -22.54
N THR A 234 -33.40 -25.71 -21.51
CA THR A 234 -32.62 -26.17 -20.37
C THR A 234 -31.55 -27.17 -20.78
N LEU A 235 -31.89 -28.10 -21.68
CA LEU A 235 -30.93 -29.07 -22.22
C LEU A 235 -29.78 -28.40 -22.98
N LEU A 236 -30.08 -27.36 -23.77
CA LEU A 236 -29.09 -26.67 -24.60
C LEU A 236 -28.12 -25.82 -23.76
N LEU A 237 -28.64 -25.18 -22.70
CA LEU A 237 -27.83 -24.48 -21.71
C LEU A 237 -26.94 -25.45 -20.91
N GLU A 238 -27.48 -26.58 -20.49
CA GLU A 238 -26.70 -27.59 -19.77
C GLU A 238 -25.54 -28.11 -20.62
N GLN A 239 -25.76 -28.38 -21.91
CA GLN A 239 -24.70 -28.81 -22.82
C GLN A 239 -23.62 -27.74 -23.03
N LEU A 240 -24.00 -26.45 -23.15
CA LEU A 240 -23.05 -25.34 -23.24
C LEU A 240 -22.22 -25.17 -21.96
N PHE A 241 -22.84 -25.26 -20.78
CA PHE A 241 -22.12 -25.19 -19.51
C PHE A 241 -21.20 -26.38 -19.28
N GLN A 242 -21.58 -27.58 -19.72
CA GLN A 242 -20.71 -28.75 -19.67
C GLN A 242 -19.44 -28.55 -20.51
N VAL A 243 -19.55 -28.00 -21.73
CA VAL A 243 -18.37 -27.72 -22.55
C VAL A 243 -17.50 -26.62 -21.95
N LEU A 244 -18.09 -25.55 -21.42
CA LEU A 244 -17.35 -24.50 -20.70
C LEU A 244 -16.60 -25.05 -19.48
N GLY A 245 -17.23 -25.93 -18.70
CA GLY A 245 -16.59 -26.59 -17.56
C GLY A 245 -15.42 -27.49 -17.97
N ARG A 246 -15.53 -28.22 -19.09
CA ARG A 246 -14.44 -29.05 -19.63
C ARG A 246 -13.28 -28.20 -20.16
N LEU A 247 -13.55 -27.08 -20.83
CA LEU A 247 -12.52 -26.14 -21.28
C LEU A 247 -11.79 -25.46 -20.12
N ASP A 248 -12.50 -25.14 -19.03
CA ASP A 248 -11.90 -24.55 -17.83
C ASP A 248 -10.98 -25.54 -17.09
N ALA A 249 -11.34 -26.83 -17.07
CA ALA A 249 -10.47 -27.87 -16.53
C ALA A 249 -9.15 -28.03 -17.31
N ILE A 250 -9.10 -27.63 -18.59
CA ILE A 250 -7.90 -27.71 -19.45
C ILE A 250 -7.02 -26.45 -19.32
N SER A 251 -7.56 -25.34 -18.80
CA SER A 251 -6.91 -24.01 -18.77
C SER A 251 -5.68 -23.86 -17.87
N VAL A 252 -5.25 -24.92 -17.18
CA VAL A 252 -4.06 -24.95 -16.29
C VAL A 252 -2.77 -25.35 -17.04
N SER A 253 -2.83 -25.48 -18.37
CA SER A 253 -1.74 -25.93 -19.26
C SER A 253 -1.09 -24.77 -20.05
N PRO A 254 0.19 -24.88 -20.49
CA PRO A 254 0.85 -23.89 -21.35
C PRO A 254 0.12 -23.57 -22.68
N THR A 255 -0.89 -24.36 -23.06
CA THR A 255 -1.74 -24.16 -24.25
C THR A 255 -2.95 -23.24 -24.02
N TRP A 256 -2.93 -22.43 -22.95
CA TRP A 256 -4.05 -21.58 -22.49
C TRP A 256 -4.64 -20.65 -23.57
N ILE A 257 -3.84 -20.18 -24.52
CA ILE A 257 -4.29 -19.25 -25.58
C ILE A 257 -5.40 -19.87 -26.44
N GLN A 258 -5.30 -21.14 -26.80
CA GLN A 258 -6.28 -21.83 -27.65
C GLN A 258 -7.56 -22.19 -26.87
N ALA A 259 -7.42 -22.60 -25.61
CA ALA A 259 -8.56 -22.83 -24.72
C ALA A 259 -9.33 -21.53 -24.43
N THR A 260 -8.63 -20.39 -24.32
CA THR A 260 -9.25 -19.07 -24.10
C THR A 260 -10.06 -18.62 -25.32
N ALA A 261 -9.56 -18.87 -26.54
CA ALA A 261 -10.31 -18.58 -27.76
C ALA A 261 -11.59 -19.43 -27.88
N ALA A 262 -11.50 -20.74 -27.61
CA ALA A 262 -12.66 -21.64 -27.59
C ALA A 262 -13.71 -21.21 -26.55
N LYS A 263 -13.25 -20.82 -25.36
CA LYS A 263 -14.10 -20.30 -24.29
C LYS A 263 -14.81 -19.00 -24.68
N ALA A 264 -14.12 -18.09 -25.36
CA ALA A 264 -14.69 -16.84 -25.84
C ALA A 264 -15.85 -17.10 -26.83
N THR A 265 -15.69 -18.07 -27.74
CA THR A 265 -16.75 -18.46 -28.68
C THR A 265 -17.98 -19.02 -27.96
N ALA A 266 -17.79 -19.91 -26.98
CA ALA A 266 -18.89 -20.48 -26.20
C ALA A 266 -19.64 -19.42 -25.36
N LEU A 267 -18.91 -18.45 -24.77
CA LEU A 267 -19.53 -17.34 -24.04
C LEU A 267 -20.32 -16.39 -24.95
N ALA A 268 -19.85 -16.16 -26.18
CA ALA A 268 -20.57 -15.33 -27.15
C ALA A 268 -21.92 -15.96 -27.55
N GLU A 269 -21.99 -17.28 -27.71
CA GLU A 269 -23.26 -17.97 -27.98
C GLU A 269 -24.20 -17.93 -26.76
N LEU A 270 -23.67 -18.06 -25.55
CA LEU A 270 -24.46 -17.96 -24.31
C LEU A 270 -25.08 -16.56 -24.15
N GLN A 271 -24.32 -15.50 -24.46
CA GLN A 271 -24.83 -14.13 -24.46
C GLN A 271 -25.95 -13.92 -25.49
N ARG A 272 -25.83 -14.48 -26.71
CA ARG A 272 -26.89 -14.41 -27.73
C ARG A 272 -28.18 -15.09 -27.27
N LEU A 273 -28.07 -16.23 -26.59
CA LEU A 273 -29.22 -16.93 -26.03
C LEU A 273 -29.89 -16.11 -24.92
N GLN A 274 -29.09 -15.52 -24.02
CA GLN A 274 -29.59 -14.68 -22.93
C GLN A 274 -30.35 -13.45 -23.45
N SER A 275 -29.85 -12.77 -24.48
CA SER A 275 -30.55 -11.62 -25.08
C SER A 275 -31.88 -11.97 -25.73
N ARG A 276 -32.10 -13.22 -26.17
CA ARG A 276 -33.43 -13.65 -26.68
C ARG A 276 -34.42 -13.90 -25.54
N MET A 277 -33.94 -14.43 -24.42
CA MET A 277 -34.75 -14.69 -23.22
C MET A 277 -35.33 -13.41 -22.62
N GLU A 278 -34.52 -12.35 -22.54
CA GLU A 278 -34.95 -11.03 -22.03
C GLU A 278 -36.07 -10.39 -22.87
N ASN A 279 -36.23 -10.85 -24.12
CA ASN A 279 -37.28 -10.39 -25.03
C ASN A 279 -38.55 -11.27 -25.01
N SER A 280 -38.55 -12.39 -24.28
CA SER A 280 -39.66 -13.34 -24.22
C SER A 280 -39.95 -13.75 -22.79
N THR A 281 -40.74 -13.00 -22.04
CA THR A 281 -41.31 -13.52 -20.78
C THR A 281 -42.60 -12.81 -20.37
N PRO A 282 -43.72 -13.53 -20.19
CA PRO A 282 -44.77 -13.22 -19.22
C PRO A 282 -44.72 -14.18 -18.00
N ALA A 283 -45.51 -13.83 -16.98
CA ALA A 283 -45.35 -14.12 -15.55
C ALA A 283 -45.41 -15.59 -15.05
N THR A 284 -44.70 -15.81 -13.94
CA THR A 284 -44.44 -17.06 -13.18
C THR A 284 -45.56 -17.48 -12.21
N PRO A 285 -45.55 -18.75 -11.76
CA PRO A 285 -45.53 -18.98 -10.30
C PRO A 285 -44.60 -20.12 -9.79
N THR A 286 -43.98 -19.81 -8.64
CA THR A 286 -43.49 -20.58 -7.46
C THR A 286 -43.55 -22.11 -7.38
N VAL A 287 -42.51 -22.75 -6.77
CA VAL A 287 -42.58 -23.74 -5.65
C VAL A 287 -41.20 -24.04 -4.99
N GLU A 288 -41.20 -24.02 -3.65
CA GLU A 288 -40.54 -24.81 -2.56
C GLU A 288 -39.05 -25.28 -2.51
N SER A 289 -38.67 -25.58 -1.26
CA SER A 289 -37.36 -25.56 -0.59
C SER A 289 -36.69 -26.93 -0.36
N HIS A 290 -35.38 -26.95 -0.03
CA HIS A 290 -34.83 -27.63 1.19
C HIS A 290 -33.31 -27.37 1.39
N GLY A 291 -32.86 -27.34 2.67
CA GLY A 291 -31.44 -27.53 3.07
C GLY A 291 -30.96 -26.67 4.26
N THR A 292 -30.86 -27.26 5.46
CA THR A 292 -30.62 -26.59 6.75
C THR A 292 -29.19 -26.75 7.29
N GLN A 293 -28.39 -25.68 7.28
CA GLN A 293 -27.62 -25.15 8.43
C GLN A 293 -26.80 -23.88 8.09
N THR A 294 -26.57 -23.60 6.81
CA THR A 294 -26.29 -22.24 6.28
C THR A 294 -27.54 -21.35 6.24
N ALA A 295 -28.73 -21.96 6.43
CA ALA A 295 -30.03 -21.31 6.33
C ALA A 295 -30.31 -20.27 7.44
N LEU A 296 -29.81 -20.47 8.67
CA LEU A 296 -30.14 -19.57 9.78
C LEU A 296 -29.46 -18.20 9.67
N VAL A 297 -28.22 -18.15 9.15
CA VAL A 297 -27.55 -16.88 8.83
C VAL A 297 -28.27 -16.22 7.67
N SER A 298 -28.61 -16.98 6.61
CA SER A 298 -29.38 -16.48 5.46
C SER A 298 -30.78 -15.96 5.83
N GLU A 299 -31.45 -16.54 6.83
CA GLU A 299 -32.82 -16.15 7.20
C GLU A 299 -32.86 -14.84 8.01
N ALA A 300 -31.91 -14.63 8.92
CA ALA A 300 -31.73 -13.35 9.59
C ALA A 300 -31.39 -12.22 8.60
N GLU A 301 -30.56 -12.52 7.60
CA GLU A 301 -30.22 -11.60 6.52
C GLU A 301 -31.42 -11.28 5.62
N LYS A 302 -32.22 -12.30 5.25
CA LYS A 302 -33.47 -12.11 4.51
C LYS A 302 -34.47 -11.26 5.29
N LEU A 303 -34.58 -11.46 6.60
CA LEU A 303 -35.42 -10.65 7.48
C LEU A 303 -34.94 -9.20 7.58
N ALA A 304 -33.63 -8.98 7.64
CA ALA A 304 -33.03 -7.63 7.66
C ALA A 304 -33.23 -6.91 6.32
N ILE A 305 -33.04 -7.58 5.18
CA ILE A 305 -33.33 -7.04 3.84
C ILE A 305 -34.81 -6.72 3.71
N ALA A 306 -35.70 -7.62 4.15
CA ALA A 306 -37.14 -7.40 4.13
C ALA A 306 -37.55 -6.21 5.01
N SER A 307 -36.90 -6.01 6.16
CA SER A 307 -37.15 -4.86 7.05
C SER A 307 -36.70 -3.54 6.42
N ILE A 308 -35.52 -3.52 5.78
CA ILE A 308 -35.04 -2.35 5.01
C ILE A 308 -36.01 -2.06 3.86
N ALA A 309 -36.40 -3.07 3.08
CA ALA A 309 -37.33 -2.92 1.97
C ALA A 309 -38.71 -2.40 2.42
N THR A 310 -39.19 -2.84 3.59
CA THR A 310 -40.46 -2.38 4.17
C THR A 310 -40.39 -0.90 4.57
N GLU A 311 -39.35 -0.47 5.27
CA GLU A 311 -39.18 0.95 5.60
C GLU A 311 -38.96 1.80 4.35
N MET A 312 -38.20 1.33 3.36
CA MET A 312 -38.03 2.06 2.10
C MET A 312 -39.32 2.16 1.29
N THR A 313 -40.16 1.13 1.31
CA THR A 313 -41.50 1.20 0.71
C THR A 313 -42.34 2.27 1.38
N LYS A 314 -42.28 2.39 2.72
CA LYS A 314 -42.97 3.47 3.45
C LYS A 314 -42.43 4.84 3.08
N VAL A 315 -41.10 5.00 3.02
CA VAL A 315 -40.45 6.25 2.62
C VAL A 315 -40.88 6.66 1.21
N HIS A 316 -40.85 5.74 0.24
CA HIS A 316 -41.20 6.04 -1.15
C HIS A 316 -42.69 6.21 -1.41
N ARG A 317 -43.55 5.46 -0.72
CA ARG A 317 -45.00 5.48 -0.96
C ARG A 317 -45.72 6.59 -0.20
N GLU A 318 -45.25 6.92 1.00
CA GLU A 318 -45.94 7.85 1.90
C GLU A 318 -45.16 9.15 2.06
N LEU A 319 -43.90 9.07 2.49
CA LEU A 319 -43.14 10.26 2.88
C LEU A 319 -42.66 11.07 1.68
N ALA A 320 -42.08 10.45 0.65
CA ALA A 320 -41.57 11.16 -0.52
C ALA A 320 -42.68 11.92 -1.29
N PRO A 321 -43.87 11.34 -1.55
CA PRO A 321 -44.98 12.08 -2.15
C PRO A 321 -45.54 13.17 -1.23
N ALA A 322 -45.56 12.95 0.09
CA ALA A 322 -46.01 13.97 1.04
C ALA A 322 -45.02 15.15 1.14
N VAL A 323 -43.72 14.88 1.08
CA VAL A 323 -42.68 15.92 0.91
C VAL A 323 -42.87 16.64 -0.41
N ALA A 324 -43.04 15.93 -1.53
CA ALA A 324 -43.26 16.56 -2.83
C ALA A 324 -44.54 17.42 -2.86
N SER A 325 -45.63 16.97 -2.23
CA SER A 325 -46.87 17.74 -2.07
C SER A 325 -46.66 18.96 -1.18
N TYR A 326 -45.90 18.83 -0.09
CA TYR A 326 -45.52 19.94 0.77
C TYR A 326 -44.68 20.99 0.01
N LEU A 327 -43.81 20.57 -0.91
CA LEU A 327 -43.04 21.48 -1.76
C LEU A 327 -43.91 22.25 -2.77
N GLN A 328 -45.05 21.67 -3.17
CA GLN A 328 -45.94 22.26 -4.18
C GLN A 328 -47.06 23.12 -3.58
N GLN A 329 -47.50 22.79 -2.37
CA GLN A 329 -48.55 23.51 -1.65
C GLN A 329 -47.88 24.32 -0.56
N ASP A 330 -48.06 25.64 -0.54
CA ASP A 330 -47.47 26.55 0.46
C ASP A 330 -48.03 26.23 1.87
N SER A 331 -47.51 25.16 2.49
CA SER A 331 -48.18 24.42 3.56
C SER A 331 -47.60 24.70 4.93
N ASP A 332 -48.46 24.58 5.94
CA ASP A 332 -48.25 25.01 7.33
C ASP A 332 -46.98 24.39 7.96
N ALA A 333 -46.29 25.15 8.80
CA ALA A 333 -45.10 24.75 9.56
C ALA A 333 -45.35 23.50 10.43
N ARG A 334 -46.60 23.25 10.82
CA ARG A 334 -47.03 22.01 11.51
C ARG A 334 -46.86 20.77 10.63
N GLN A 335 -47.24 20.87 9.35
CA GLN A 335 -47.09 19.77 8.40
C GLN A 335 -45.61 19.47 8.11
N ARG A 336 -44.79 20.52 7.99
CA ARG A 336 -43.33 20.40 7.88
C ARG A 336 -42.73 19.66 9.08
N SER A 337 -43.10 20.06 10.30
CA SER A 337 -42.59 19.47 11.53
C SER A 337 -42.97 17.99 11.64
N SER A 338 -44.21 17.65 11.28
CA SER A 338 -44.69 16.26 11.24
C SER A 338 -43.94 15.40 10.21
N LEU A 339 -43.61 15.96 9.04
CA LEU A 339 -42.83 15.25 8.01
C LEU A 339 -41.37 15.03 8.44
N ILE A 340 -40.75 16.03 9.08
CA ILE A 340 -39.39 15.89 9.63
C ILE A 340 -39.38 14.81 10.71
N GLU A 341 -40.34 14.83 11.64
CA GLU A 341 -40.43 13.82 12.69
C GLU A 341 -40.61 12.41 12.11
N ALA A 342 -41.47 12.24 11.10
CA ALA A 342 -41.68 10.96 10.45
C ALA A 342 -40.42 10.43 9.74
N LEU A 343 -39.66 11.31 9.07
CA LEU A 343 -38.39 10.93 8.43
C LEU A 343 -37.30 10.59 9.45
N VAL A 344 -37.20 11.33 10.56
CA VAL A 344 -36.26 11.02 11.66
C VAL A 344 -36.59 9.67 12.28
N GLN A 345 -37.87 9.34 12.45
CA GLN A 345 -38.30 8.03 12.95
C GLN A 345 -37.91 6.90 11.99
N SER A 346 -38.08 7.07 10.67
CA SER A 346 -37.64 6.06 9.69
C SER A 346 -36.11 5.92 9.66
N LEU A 347 -35.36 7.02 9.84
CA LEU A 347 -33.90 6.97 9.97
C LEU A 347 -33.47 6.17 11.21
N ALA A 348 -34.10 6.40 12.36
CA ALA A 348 -33.82 5.65 13.59
C ALA A 348 -34.13 4.15 13.45
N ARG A 349 -35.20 3.80 12.73
CA ARG A 349 -35.56 2.40 12.45
C ARG A 349 -34.55 1.70 11.53
N LEU A 350 -34.08 2.39 10.49
CA LEU A 350 -33.02 1.87 9.62
C LEU A 350 -31.70 1.71 10.39
N ASP A 351 -31.42 2.62 11.32
CA ASP A 351 -30.20 2.56 12.12
C ASP A 351 -30.23 1.40 13.14
N ALA A 352 -31.40 1.12 13.74
CA ALA A 352 -31.59 0.05 14.71
C ALA A 352 -31.48 -1.37 14.16
N ILE A 353 -31.41 -1.57 12.83
CA ILE A 353 -31.23 -2.90 12.24
C ILE A 353 -29.79 -3.37 12.51
N VAL A 354 -29.64 -4.31 13.45
CA VAL A 354 -28.35 -4.86 13.94
C VAL A 354 -27.68 -5.72 12.86
N MET A 355 -26.38 -5.52 12.64
CA MET A 355 -25.63 -6.18 11.56
C MET A 355 -24.42 -6.98 12.02
N GLN A 356 -24.14 -8.08 11.32
CA GLN A 356 -22.84 -8.75 11.38
C GLN A 356 -21.79 -8.04 10.52
N PRO A 357 -20.49 -8.18 10.83
CA PRO A 357 -19.40 -7.43 10.18
C PRO A 357 -19.23 -7.68 8.67
N ASP A 358 -19.71 -8.79 8.12
CA ASP A 358 -19.40 -9.20 6.74
C ASP A 358 -20.65 -9.29 5.83
N TRP A 359 -21.73 -8.59 6.19
CA TRP A 359 -23.01 -8.68 5.48
C TRP A 359 -23.14 -7.77 4.25
N GLU A 360 -23.51 -8.34 3.10
CA GLU A 360 -23.77 -7.62 1.83
C GLU A 360 -24.89 -6.57 1.93
N GLY A 361 -25.88 -6.78 2.82
CA GLY A 361 -26.98 -5.83 3.02
C GLY A 361 -26.59 -4.48 3.62
N LYS A 362 -25.32 -4.31 4.04
CA LYS A 362 -24.75 -3.00 4.43
C LYS A 362 -24.92 -1.94 3.35
N PHE A 363 -24.81 -2.35 2.09
CA PHE A 363 -25.02 -1.46 0.94
C PHE A 363 -26.46 -0.95 0.88
N HIS A 364 -27.44 -1.85 1.02
CA HIS A 364 -28.87 -1.49 0.99
C HIS A 364 -29.26 -0.58 2.16
N ARG A 365 -28.74 -0.84 3.37
CA ARG A 365 -28.97 0.04 4.54
C ARG A 365 -28.35 1.42 4.33
N ARG A 366 -27.11 1.50 3.83
CA ARG A 366 -26.43 2.79 3.56
C ARG A 366 -27.23 3.61 2.55
N ARG A 367 -27.63 3.00 1.44
CA ARG A 367 -28.44 3.65 0.41
C ARG A 367 -29.79 4.14 0.95
N ALA A 368 -30.47 3.32 1.77
CA ALA A 368 -31.72 3.68 2.42
C ALA A 368 -31.57 4.91 3.34
N ILE A 369 -30.49 4.94 4.14
CA ILE A 369 -30.14 6.07 5.01
C ILE A 369 -29.89 7.35 4.18
N GLU A 370 -29.12 7.26 3.10
CA GLU A 370 -28.82 8.38 2.21
C GLU A 370 -30.09 8.97 1.57
N GLU A 371 -31.03 8.13 1.15
CA GLU A 371 -32.31 8.57 0.58
C GLU A 371 -33.18 9.32 1.61
N VAL A 372 -33.28 8.82 2.85
CA VAL A 372 -34.01 9.50 3.94
C VAL A 372 -33.35 10.83 4.31
N LEU A 373 -32.02 10.88 4.38
CA LEU A 373 -31.26 12.12 4.64
C LEU A 373 -31.44 13.15 3.52
N THR A 374 -31.60 12.71 2.27
CA THR A 374 -31.87 13.59 1.13
C THR A 374 -33.25 14.27 1.26
N LEU A 375 -34.27 13.52 1.70
CA LEU A 375 -35.61 14.04 1.97
C LEU A 375 -35.64 14.99 3.18
N LEU A 376 -34.92 14.65 4.25
CA LEU A 376 -34.78 15.54 5.42
C LEU A 376 -34.15 16.87 5.04
N ASN A 377 -33.06 16.83 4.27
CA ASN A 377 -32.43 18.03 3.77
C ASN A 377 -33.44 18.86 2.98
N THR A 378 -34.13 18.29 1.99
CA THR A 378 -35.09 19.06 1.16
C THR A 378 -36.15 19.79 1.99
N LEU A 379 -36.60 19.22 3.11
CA LEU A 379 -37.50 19.90 4.05
C LEU A 379 -36.82 20.95 4.94
N GLU A 380 -35.59 20.74 5.37
CA GLU A 380 -34.86 21.66 6.27
C GLU A 380 -34.46 22.97 5.55
N TRP A 381 -34.33 22.94 4.23
CA TRP A 381 -33.87 24.08 3.42
C TRP A 381 -34.95 25.10 3.00
N LEU A 382 -36.24 24.90 3.33
CA LEU A 382 -37.30 25.86 2.99
C LEU A 382 -37.52 26.92 4.08
N PRO A 383 -37.64 28.21 3.73
CA PRO A 383 -38.11 29.22 4.66
C PRO A 383 -39.57 28.92 5.02
N ALA A 384 -39.94 29.07 6.30
CA ALA A 384 -41.35 29.11 6.67
C ALA A 384 -41.98 30.36 6.01
N SER A 385 -42.73 30.17 4.94
CA SER A 385 -43.46 31.25 4.27
C SER A 385 -44.59 31.76 5.17
N ASN A 386 -44.70 33.08 5.25
CA ASN A 386 -45.81 33.85 5.83
C ASN A 386 -45.86 34.06 7.36
N SER A 387 -44.72 34.14 8.04
CA SER A 387 -44.63 35.13 9.14
C SER A 387 -44.31 36.48 8.51
N THR A 388 -45.22 37.44 8.64
CA THR A 388 -44.97 38.86 8.35
C THR A 388 -43.57 39.24 8.86
N PRO A 389 -42.71 39.86 8.02
CA PRO A 389 -41.34 40.13 8.43
C PRO A 389 -41.38 40.97 9.71
N PRO A 390 -40.70 40.56 10.81
CA PRO A 390 -40.54 41.44 11.94
C PRO A 390 -39.89 42.71 11.41
N SER A 391 -40.60 43.81 11.59
CA SER A 391 -40.23 45.16 11.19
C SER A 391 -38.74 45.42 11.41
N ASN A 392 -38.01 45.66 10.31
CA ASN A 392 -36.68 46.26 10.25
C ASN A 392 -35.85 46.11 11.53
N HIS A 393 -35.44 44.88 11.88
CA HIS A 393 -34.24 44.75 12.69
C HIS A 393 -33.09 45.30 11.85
N SER A 394 -32.59 46.47 12.25
CA SER A 394 -31.40 47.06 11.68
C SER A 394 -30.30 46.01 11.73
N ILE A 395 -29.95 45.46 10.57
CA ILE A 395 -28.85 44.50 10.42
C ILE A 395 -27.65 45.08 11.16
N SER A 396 -27.16 44.36 12.17
CA SER A 396 -26.07 44.86 12.98
C SER A 396 -24.86 45.12 12.06
N LYS A 397 -24.06 46.14 12.36
CA LYS A 397 -22.83 46.42 11.60
C LYS A 397 -21.94 45.17 11.49
N ALA A 398 -21.86 44.38 12.56
CA ALA A 398 -21.11 43.12 12.57
C ALA A 398 -21.66 42.07 11.57
N GLU A 399 -22.98 41.98 11.43
CA GLU A 399 -23.60 41.11 10.42
C GLU A 399 -23.34 41.63 9.00
N GLN A 400 -23.37 42.95 8.78
CA GLN A 400 -23.02 43.54 7.48
C GLN A 400 -21.55 43.30 7.11
N ASP A 401 -20.63 43.51 8.05
CA ASP A 401 -19.19 43.28 7.86
C ASP A 401 -18.93 41.79 7.56
N PHE A 402 -19.65 40.88 8.23
CA PHE A 402 -19.54 39.45 7.97
C PHE A 402 -20.12 39.04 6.61
N ILE A 403 -21.26 39.60 6.20
CA ILE A 403 -21.81 39.40 4.86
C ILE A 403 -20.84 39.92 3.78
N ALA A 404 -20.18 41.05 4.03
CA ALA A 404 -19.16 41.59 3.12
C ALA A 404 -17.93 40.67 3.02
N LEU A 405 -17.49 40.08 4.14
CA LEU A 405 -16.43 39.07 4.15
C LEU A 405 -16.82 37.84 3.31
N ILE A 406 -18.01 37.27 3.54
CA ILE A 406 -18.49 36.13 2.75
C ILE A 406 -18.55 36.50 1.26
N ALA A 407 -19.08 37.68 0.92
CA ALA A 407 -19.15 38.13 -0.46
C ALA A 407 -17.75 38.25 -1.11
N SER A 408 -16.74 38.69 -0.35
CA SER A 408 -15.36 38.76 -0.82
C SER A 408 -14.75 37.38 -1.07
N GLU A 409 -15.01 36.40 -0.20
CA GLU A 409 -14.55 35.02 -0.39
C GLU A 409 -15.31 34.32 -1.52
N VAL A 410 -16.61 34.57 -1.68
CA VAL A 410 -17.39 34.11 -2.84
C VAL A 410 -16.76 34.64 -4.13
N ALA A 411 -16.42 35.93 -4.18
CA ALA A 411 -15.77 36.53 -5.33
C ALA A 411 -14.38 35.92 -5.60
N ASN A 412 -13.60 35.63 -4.55
CA ASN A 412 -12.30 34.96 -4.68
C ASN A 412 -12.45 33.53 -5.25
N VAL A 413 -13.38 32.75 -4.71
CA VAL A 413 -13.65 31.38 -5.19
C VAL A 413 -14.14 31.41 -6.64
N GLN A 414 -15.05 32.31 -7.00
CA GLN A 414 -15.62 32.38 -8.35
C GLN A 414 -14.67 32.93 -9.40
N ASN A 415 -13.87 33.96 -9.06
CA ASN A 415 -13.06 34.67 -10.05
C ASN A 415 -11.60 34.19 -10.11
N VAL A 416 -11.11 33.52 -9.08
CA VAL A 416 -9.70 33.08 -9.00
C VAL A 416 -9.60 31.57 -8.93
N LEU A 417 -10.20 30.95 -7.91
CA LEU A 417 -9.97 29.52 -7.65
C LEU A 417 -10.72 28.60 -8.64
N ALA A 418 -11.99 28.89 -8.95
CA ALA A 418 -12.76 28.07 -9.88
C ALA A 418 -12.17 28.08 -11.30
N PRO A 419 -11.76 29.23 -11.88
CA PRO A 419 -11.07 29.26 -13.17
C PRO A 419 -9.74 28.50 -13.14
N ALA A 420 -8.94 28.66 -12.08
CA ALA A 420 -7.66 27.98 -11.95
C ALA A 420 -7.81 26.43 -11.91
N VAL A 421 -8.79 25.92 -11.16
CA VAL A 421 -9.13 24.49 -11.14
C VAL A 421 -9.66 24.04 -12.52
N ALA A 422 -10.47 24.86 -13.19
CA ALA A 422 -11.03 24.53 -14.50
C ALA A 422 -9.96 24.48 -15.62
N THR A 423 -8.92 25.31 -15.53
CA THR A 423 -7.80 25.35 -16.50
C THR A 423 -6.72 24.31 -16.22
N PHE A 424 -6.80 23.58 -15.10
CA PHE A 424 -5.80 22.59 -14.73
C PHE A 424 -5.74 21.46 -15.78
N PRO A 425 -4.54 21.02 -16.22
CA PRO A 425 -4.39 20.01 -17.26
C PRO A 425 -4.99 18.66 -16.83
N ARG A 426 -6.04 18.24 -17.55
CA ARG A 426 -6.75 16.96 -17.28
C ARG A 426 -6.08 15.74 -17.89
N SER A 427 -5.19 15.94 -18.85
CA SER A 427 -4.51 14.88 -19.59
C SER A 427 -3.00 15.08 -19.51
N ASN A 428 -2.29 14.07 -18.99
CA ASN A 428 -0.83 14.02 -18.88
C ASN A 428 -0.21 15.12 -17.99
N PRO A 429 -0.55 15.13 -16.68
CA PRO A 429 -0.01 16.12 -15.74
C PRO A 429 1.52 16.04 -15.69
N GLN A 430 2.17 17.18 -15.90
CA GLN A 430 3.60 17.33 -15.73
C GLN A 430 3.96 17.39 -14.24
N PRO A 431 5.21 17.10 -13.84
CA PRO A 431 5.64 17.23 -12.44
C PRO A 431 5.43 18.64 -11.84
N GLY A 432 5.43 19.68 -12.68
CA GLY A 432 5.12 21.05 -12.27
C GLY A 432 3.66 21.25 -11.85
N ASP A 433 2.74 20.53 -12.49
CA ASP A 433 1.30 20.63 -12.27
C ASP A 433 0.94 20.12 -10.86
N GLU A 434 1.65 19.13 -10.34
CA GLU A 434 1.42 18.59 -8.99
C GLU A 434 1.76 19.61 -7.88
N LYS A 435 2.68 20.54 -8.14
CA LYS A 435 2.93 21.65 -7.22
C LYS A 435 1.76 22.62 -7.25
N GLU A 436 1.30 23.00 -8.44
CA GLU A 436 0.16 23.89 -8.61
C GLU A 436 -1.13 23.31 -8.02
N ARG A 437 -1.36 22.00 -8.18
CA ARG A 437 -2.45 21.26 -7.53
C ARG A 437 -2.41 21.39 -6.02
N ARG A 438 -1.24 21.18 -5.40
CA ARG A 438 -1.06 21.32 -3.95
C ARG A 438 -1.29 22.75 -3.47
N ASP A 439 -0.79 23.73 -4.22
CA ASP A 439 -1.00 25.14 -3.91
C ASP A 439 -2.50 25.52 -4.01
N LEU A 440 -3.22 25.03 -5.03
CA LEU A 440 -4.67 25.22 -5.18
C LEU A 440 -5.48 24.53 -4.07
N SER A 441 -5.14 23.28 -3.73
CA SER A 441 -5.78 22.53 -2.64
C SER A 441 -5.59 23.25 -1.30
N ARG A 442 -4.38 23.76 -1.05
CA ARG A 442 -4.08 24.58 0.14
C ARG A 442 -4.92 25.85 0.18
N LEU A 443 -5.03 26.59 -0.92
CA LEU A 443 -5.83 27.81 -0.97
C LEU A 443 -7.33 27.55 -0.74
N LEU A 444 -7.88 26.48 -1.32
CA LEU A 444 -9.25 26.04 -1.08
C LEU A 444 -9.48 25.69 0.39
N PHE A 445 -8.54 24.95 1.00
CA PHE A 445 -8.61 24.58 2.42
C PHE A 445 -8.49 25.81 3.35
N GLU A 446 -7.58 26.74 3.06
CA GLU A 446 -7.47 28.00 3.80
C GLU A 446 -8.77 28.84 3.72
N THR A 447 -9.47 28.85 2.56
CA THR A 447 -10.79 29.49 2.45
C THR A 447 -11.83 28.82 3.36
N VAL A 448 -11.87 27.49 3.45
CA VAL A 448 -12.76 26.78 4.40
C VAL A 448 -12.42 27.16 5.84
N GLN A 449 -11.14 27.13 6.22
CA GLN A 449 -10.72 27.49 7.57
C GLN A 449 -11.06 28.93 7.94
N ARG A 450 -10.93 29.90 7.01
CA ARG A 450 -11.33 31.29 7.25
C ARG A 450 -12.83 31.41 7.50
N LEU A 451 -13.66 30.63 6.80
CA LEU A 451 -15.11 30.59 7.02
C LEU A 451 -15.50 29.92 8.34
N GLU A 452 -14.77 28.87 8.75
CA GLU A 452 -15.01 28.17 10.01
C GLU A 452 -14.53 28.96 11.23
N ALA A 453 -13.43 29.71 11.11
CA ALA A 453 -12.88 30.54 12.19
C ALA A 453 -13.78 31.72 12.56
N THR A 454 -14.71 32.10 11.68
CA THR A 454 -15.68 33.15 11.97
C THR A 454 -16.79 32.60 12.86
N HIS A 455 -16.81 32.99 14.14
CA HIS A 455 -17.91 32.69 15.06
C HIS A 455 -19.20 33.35 14.56
N ILE A 456 -20.07 32.57 13.92
CA ILE A 456 -21.37 33.05 13.45
C ILE A 456 -22.36 33.06 14.61
N ASN A 457 -22.91 34.23 14.92
CA ASN A 457 -24.02 34.31 15.87
C ASN A 457 -25.21 33.46 15.36
N LEU A 458 -25.82 32.69 16.26
CA LEU A 458 -26.97 31.81 15.99
C LEU A 458 -28.21 32.55 15.47
N ASP A 459 -28.21 33.89 15.44
CA ASP A 459 -29.30 34.69 14.89
C ASP A 459 -29.07 35.10 13.42
N TRP A 460 -27.86 34.94 12.87
CA TRP A 460 -27.52 35.38 11.51
C TRP A 460 -27.82 34.31 10.46
N GLU A 461 -29.09 33.97 10.26
CA GLU A 461 -29.53 32.94 9.31
C GLU A 461 -29.09 33.19 7.87
N ARG A 462 -29.12 34.45 7.41
CA ARG A 462 -28.69 34.81 6.05
C ARG A 462 -27.20 34.53 5.85
N ALA A 463 -26.36 34.95 6.79
CA ALA A 463 -24.93 34.73 6.70
C ALA A 463 -24.55 33.25 6.82
N ARG A 464 -25.24 32.47 7.66
CA ARG A 464 -25.06 31.00 7.72
C ARG A 464 -25.43 30.32 6.41
N ARG A 465 -26.51 30.74 5.74
CA ARG A 465 -26.89 30.18 4.43
C ARG A 465 -25.82 30.44 3.38
N GLU A 466 -25.31 31.67 3.30
CA GLU A 466 -24.26 32.01 2.32
C GLU A 466 -22.92 31.32 2.64
N SER A 467 -22.52 31.27 3.92
CA SER A 467 -21.33 30.51 4.34
C SER A 467 -21.43 29.03 3.97
N ARG A 468 -22.55 28.35 4.26
CA ARG A 468 -22.75 26.95 3.87
C ARG A 468 -22.74 26.73 2.34
N ARG A 469 -23.29 27.67 1.57
CA ARG A 469 -23.23 27.61 0.10
C ARG A 469 -21.80 27.70 -0.40
N LEU A 470 -21.01 28.61 0.17
CA LEU A 470 -19.61 28.78 -0.18
C LEU A 470 -18.77 27.55 0.20
N VAL A 471 -18.95 26.99 1.40
CA VAL A 471 -18.27 25.75 1.82
C VAL A 471 -18.55 24.60 0.86
N ARG A 472 -19.80 24.42 0.42
CA ARG A 472 -20.15 23.39 -0.59
C ARG A 472 -19.50 23.65 -1.94
N ALA A 473 -19.44 24.91 -2.38
CA ALA A 473 -18.77 25.26 -3.63
C ALA A 473 -17.27 24.95 -3.57
N VAL A 474 -16.61 25.27 -2.45
CA VAL A 474 -15.20 24.96 -2.22
C VAL A 474 -14.97 23.45 -2.13
N GLN A 475 -15.80 22.72 -1.40
CA GLN A 475 -15.72 21.25 -1.33
C GLN A 475 -15.89 20.60 -2.71
N LYS A 476 -16.81 21.11 -3.54
CA LYS A 476 -16.97 20.64 -4.92
C LYS A 476 -15.71 20.86 -5.73
N LEU A 477 -15.07 22.04 -5.64
CA LEU A 477 -13.80 22.31 -6.32
C LEU A 477 -12.66 21.42 -5.82
N MET A 478 -12.61 21.13 -4.51
CA MET A 478 -11.66 20.18 -3.94
C MET A 478 -11.87 18.77 -4.51
N SER A 479 -13.11 18.29 -4.57
CA SER A 479 -13.43 17.00 -5.20
C SER A 479 -13.09 16.95 -6.69
N GLU A 480 -13.33 18.04 -7.43
CA GLU A 480 -12.95 18.15 -8.84
C GLU A 480 -11.43 18.11 -9.01
N LEU A 481 -10.69 18.80 -8.15
CA LEU A 481 -9.23 18.81 -8.14
C LEU A 481 -8.66 17.44 -7.72
N ASP A 482 -9.30 16.75 -6.77
CA ASP A 482 -8.92 15.42 -6.32
C ASP A 482 -9.15 14.34 -7.38
N ALA A 483 -10.21 14.50 -8.19
CA ALA A 483 -10.54 13.61 -9.29
C ALA A 483 -9.60 13.76 -10.51
N LEU A 484 -8.75 14.80 -10.55
CA LEU A 484 -7.75 14.93 -11.61
C LEU A 484 -6.69 13.83 -11.46
N PRO A 485 -6.21 13.24 -12.57
CA PRO A 485 -5.15 12.26 -12.51
C PRO A 485 -3.93 12.88 -11.81
N THR A 486 -3.43 12.25 -10.75
CA THR A 486 -2.16 12.60 -10.13
C THR A 486 -1.02 12.08 -10.99
N CYS A 487 0.06 12.84 -11.12
CA CYS A 487 1.31 12.25 -11.59
C CYS A 487 1.74 11.23 -10.53
N THR A 488 1.65 9.93 -10.83
CA THR A 488 2.06 8.91 -9.86
C THR A 488 3.56 9.06 -9.62
N GLU A 489 4.02 8.78 -8.40
CA GLU A 489 5.46 8.78 -8.10
C GLU A 489 6.22 7.85 -9.07
N GLU A 490 5.57 6.75 -9.48
CA GLU A 490 6.05 5.87 -10.54
C GLU A 490 6.30 6.60 -11.86
N GLN A 491 5.36 7.44 -12.33
CA GLN A 491 5.52 8.18 -13.59
C GLN A 491 6.65 9.21 -13.53
N VAL A 492 6.82 9.91 -12.40
CA VAL A 492 7.94 10.84 -12.20
C VAL A 492 9.27 10.09 -12.31
N VAL A 493 9.34 8.86 -11.80
CA VAL A 493 10.56 8.05 -11.88
C VAL A 493 10.76 7.49 -13.29
N ILE A 494 9.69 7.07 -13.98
CA ILE A 494 9.75 6.70 -15.41
C ILE A 494 10.32 7.86 -16.24
N ASP A 495 9.86 9.10 -16.02
CA ASP A 495 10.33 10.27 -16.76
C ASP A 495 11.81 10.56 -16.48
N LYS A 496 12.28 10.35 -15.24
CA LYS A 496 13.70 10.48 -14.89
C LYS A 496 14.55 9.39 -15.56
N ILE A 497 14.07 8.15 -15.59
CA ILE A 497 14.75 7.04 -16.29
C ILE A 497 14.83 7.35 -17.79
N ALA A 498 13.73 7.79 -18.40
CA ALA A 498 13.68 8.17 -19.81
C ALA A 498 14.60 9.37 -20.13
N ALA A 499 14.73 10.33 -19.21
CA ALA A 499 15.67 11.44 -19.35
C ALA A 499 17.13 10.98 -19.29
N GLU A 500 17.48 10.04 -18.40
CA GLU A 500 18.82 9.43 -18.37
C GLU A 500 19.10 8.60 -19.62
N GLN A 501 18.12 7.80 -20.07
CA GLN A 501 18.22 7.06 -21.33
C GLN A 501 18.43 8.01 -22.53
N SER A 502 17.74 9.14 -22.55
CA SER A 502 17.94 10.17 -23.57
C SER A 502 19.35 10.77 -23.53
N LYS A 503 19.93 10.98 -22.35
CA LYS A 503 21.33 11.42 -22.21
C LYS A 503 22.30 10.36 -22.73
N ILE A 504 22.06 9.09 -22.44
CA ILE A 504 22.86 7.95 -22.95
C ILE A 504 22.79 7.93 -24.49
N GLN A 505 21.59 7.99 -25.05
CA GLN A 505 21.38 7.96 -26.50
C GLN A 505 21.96 9.20 -27.21
N PHE A 506 21.88 10.38 -26.60
CA PHE A 506 22.35 11.61 -27.25
C PHE A 506 23.85 11.86 -27.06
N LEU A 507 24.42 11.53 -25.91
CA LEU A 507 25.81 11.85 -25.58
C LEU A 507 26.75 10.67 -25.82
N LEU A 508 26.34 9.46 -25.43
CA LEU A 508 27.23 8.29 -25.45
C LEU A 508 27.12 7.53 -26.77
N PHE A 509 25.93 7.37 -27.33
CA PHE A 509 25.75 6.61 -28.57
C PHE A 509 26.56 7.20 -29.76
N PRO A 510 26.54 8.51 -30.04
CA PRO A 510 27.32 9.08 -31.15
C PRO A 510 28.83 8.98 -30.89
N ALA A 511 29.24 9.11 -29.63
CA ALA A 511 30.64 8.93 -29.26
C ALA A 511 31.08 7.48 -29.50
N VAL A 512 30.39 6.49 -28.94
CA VAL A 512 30.71 5.07 -29.15
C VAL A 512 30.75 4.72 -30.63
N THR A 513 29.75 5.14 -31.41
CA THR A 513 29.68 4.83 -32.85
C THR A 513 30.76 5.54 -33.67
N ALA A 514 31.07 6.81 -33.43
CA ALA A 514 32.17 7.52 -34.09
C ALA A 514 33.52 6.86 -33.80
N TYR A 515 33.66 6.26 -32.62
CA TYR A 515 34.90 5.65 -32.17
C TYR A 515 35.10 4.20 -32.64
N LEU A 516 34.11 3.51 -33.19
CA LEU A 516 34.26 2.15 -33.72
C LEU A 516 35.31 2.03 -34.86
N GLY A 517 35.76 3.15 -35.44
CA GLY A 517 36.78 3.15 -36.48
C GLY A 517 38.23 2.87 -36.04
N ASN A 518 38.57 3.10 -34.77
CA ASN A 518 39.82 2.76 -34.05
C ASN A 518 40.01 3.75 -32.88
N PRO A 519 39.32 3.56 -31.73
CA PRO A 519 39.50 4.45 -30.61
C PRO A 519 40.86 4.21 -29.96
N THR A 520 41.54 5.28 -29.56
CA THR A 520 42.71 5.16 -28.71
C THR A 520 42.33 4.47 -27.40
N GLU A 521 43.26 3.73 -26.79
CA GLU A 521 43.01 3.03 -25.51
C GLU A 521 42.50 3.98 -24.41
N LYS A 522 43.01 5.21 -24.40
CA LYS A 522 42.57 6.28 -23.49
C LYS A 522 41.10 6.68 -23.71
N GLU A 523 40.65 6.75 -24.95
CA GLU A 523 39.25 7.06 -25.28
C GLU A 523 38.33 5.90 -24.91
N ARG A 524 38.76 4.65 -25.13
CA ARG A 524 38.01 3.46 -24.69
C ARG A 524 37.80 3.44 -23.19
N LEU A 525 38.86 3.69 -22.40
CA LEU A 525 38.78 3.76 -20.94
C LEU A 525 37.83 4.87 -20.49
N ARG A 526 37.90 6.05 -21.13
CA ARG A 526 37.00 7.17 -20.81
C ARG A 526 35.54 6.86 -21.13
N LEU A 527 35.25 6.20 -22.25
CA LEU A 527 33.89 5.80 -22.62
C LEU A 527 33.37 4.69 -21.71
N SER A 528 34.19 3.71 -21.37
CA SER A 528 33.85 2.65 -20.40
C SER A 528 33.49 3.24 -19.04
N GLU A 529 34.28 4.20 -18.53
CA GLU A 529 33.99 4.91 -17.29
C GLU A 529 32.66 5.69 -17.34
N LEU A 530 32.38 6.40 -18.43
CA LEU A 530 31.11 7.12 -18.59
C LEU A 530 29.89 6.20 -18.67
N LEU A 531 30.03 5.02 -19.29
CA LEU A 531 28.99 3.99 -19.32
C LEU A 531 28.78 3.38 -17.92
N PHE A 532 29.86 3.17 -17.16
CA PHE A 532 29.76 2.68 -15.79
C PHE A 532 29.03 3.67 -14.88
N GLN A 533 29.37 4.96 -14.96
CA GLN A 533 28.65 6.02 -14.23
C GLN A 533 27.18 6.15 -14.65
N ALA A 534 26.83 5.80 -15.90
CA ALA A 534 25.44 5.75 -16.34
C ALA A 534 24.69 4.57 -15.70
N ILE A 535 25.32 3.39 -15.58
CA ILE A 535 24.75 2.24 -14.86
C ILE A 535 24.54 2.59 -13.38
N GLU A 536 25.54 3.18 -12.71
CA GLU A 536 25.42 3.57 -11.30
C GLU A 536 24.25 4.53 -11.07
N ARG A 537 24.08 5.56 -11.91
CA ARG A 537 22.93 6.47 -11.83
C ARG A 537 21.59 5.79 -12.09
N LEU A 538 21.56 4.80 -12.98
CA LEU A 538 20.36 3.98 -13.20
C LEU A 538 20.08 3.05 -12.01
N ASP A 539 21.12 2.59 -11.31
CA ASP A 539 21.01 1.72 -10.14
C ASP A 539 20.62 2.45 -8.85
N GLU A 540 20.95 3.74 -8.72
CA GLU A 540 20.50 4.62 -7.64
C GLU A 540 18.97 4.75 -7.56
N PHE A 541 18.23 4.46 -8.64
CA PHE A 541 16.77 4.39 -8.59
C PHE A 541 16.32 3.15 -7.81
N THR A 542 16.06 3.32 -6.51
CA THR A 542 15.37 2.35 -5.67
C THR A 542 13.88 2.33 -6.03
N LEU A 543 13.43 1.24 -6.68
CA LEU A 543 12.06 1.10 -7.18
C LEU A 543 11.26 0.13 -6.29
N PRO A 544 10.11 0.52 -5.74
CA PRO A 544 9.16 -0.39 -5.10
C PRO A 544 8.77 -1.58 -5.97
N SER A 545 8.40 -2.70 -5.35
CA SER A 545 7.99 -3.92 -6.05
C SER A 545 6.77 -3.72 -6.95
N GLU A 546 5.84 -2.85 -6.56
CA GLU A 546 4.64 -2.54 -7.34
C GLU A 546 4.91 -1.70 -8.61
N TRP A 547 6.08 -1.08 -8.76
CA TRP A 547 6.39 -0.22 -9.92
C TRP A 547 7.00 -1.02 -11.08
N GLU A 548 6.23 -1.96 -11.61
CA GLU A 548 6.70 -2.89 -12.63
C GLU A 548 7.10 -2.18 -13.93
N ARG A 549 6.42 -1.09 -14.29
CA ARG A 549 6.73 -0.31 -15.49
C ARG A 549 8.04 0.44 -15.34
N ALA A 550 8.26 1.14 -14.21
CA ALA A 550 9.54 1.80 -13.95
C ALA A 550 10.71 0.81 -13.92
N ARG A 551 10.50 -0.40 -13.37
CA ARG A 551 11.54 -1.46 -13.37
C ARG A 551 11.84 -1.99 -14.77
N MET A 552 10.83 -2.10 -15.64
CA MET A 552 11.01 -2.47 -17.05
C MET A 552 11.88 -1.44 -17.78
N GLU A 553 11.50 -0.16 -17.71
CA GLU A 553 12.23 0.96 -18.33
C GLU A 553 13.68 1.03 -17.84
N ARG A 554 13.91 0.88 -16.52
CA ARG A 554 15.26 0.84 -15.95
C ARG A 554 16.07 -0.33 -16.51
N ARG A 555 15.50 -1.54 -16.59
CA ARG A 555 16.20 -2.71 -17.15
C ARG A 555 16.55 -2.51 -18.62
N GLU A 556 15.65 -1.94 -19.40
CA GLU A 556 15.89 -1.63 -20.81
C GLU A 556 17.04 -0.63 -20.97
N ALA A 557 17.05 0.46 -20.19
CA ALA A 557 18.14 1.43 -20.19
C ALA A 557 19.48 0.79 -19.78
N ILE A 558 19.50 -0.07 -18.75
CA ILE A 558 20.71 -0.79 -18.33
C ILE A 558 21.20 -1.73 -19.43
N HIS A 559 20.31 -2.49 -20.07
CA HIS A 559 20.66 -3.37 -21.18
C HIS A 559 21.24 -2.59 -22.37
N GLU A 560 20.71 -1.40 -22.67
CA GLU A 560 21.23 -0.53 -23.72
C GLU A 560 22.66 -0.07 -23.41
N VAL A 561 22.94 0.35 -22.18
CA VAL A 561 24.29 0.75 -21.73
C VAL A 561 25.25 -0.44 -21.76
N GLN A 562 24.82 -1.62 -21.29
CA GLN A 562 25.62 -2.83 -21.29
C GLN A 562 25.99 -3.24 -22.72
N ARG A 563 25.04 -3.16 -23.66
CA ARG A 563 25.29 -3.43 -25.09
C ARG A 563 26.34 -2.47 -25.66
N LEU A 564 26.30 -1.18 -25.30
CA LEU A 564 27.31 -0.22 -25.73
C LEU A 564 28.68 -0.52 -25.13
N HIS A 565 28.73 -0.95 -23.88
CA HIS A 565 29.96 -1.36 -23.21
C HIS A 565 30.59 -2.60 -23.88
N ASP A 566 29.79 -3.61 -24.19
CA ASP A 566 30.25 -4.84 -24.85
C ASP A 566 30.80 -4.56 -26.25
N ASN A 567 30.22 -3.59 -26.97
CA ASN A 567 30.74 -3.14 -28.27
C ASN A 567 32.10 -2.42 -28.17
N LEU A 568 32.47 -1.88 -27.01
CA LEU A 568 33.78 -1.26 -26.78
C LEU A 568 34.87 -2.28 -26.40
N ALA A 569 34.49 -3.48 -25.96
CA ALA A 569 35.43 -4.54 -25.64
C ALA A 569 36.23 -4.92 -26.89
N PRO A 570 37.57 -5.06 -26.80
CA PRO A 570 38.38 -5.41 -27.96
C PRO A 570 37.91 -6.75 -28.54
N ALA A 571 37.63 -6.77 -29.84
CA ALA A 571 37.38 -8.02 -30.57
C ALA A 571 38.58 -8.95 -30.34
N ILE A 572 38.40 -9.95 -29.48
CA ILE A 572 39.40 -10.98 -29.24
C ILE A 572 39.65 -11.63 -30.62
N PRO A 573 40.87 -11.59 -31.17
CA PRO A 573 41.13 -12.13 -32.49
C PRO A 573 40.74 -13.60 -32.51
N ALA A 574 39.83 -13.94 -33.43
CA ALA A 574 39.26 -15.27 -33.57
C ALA A 574 40.38 -16.32 -33.66
N ARG A 575 40.50 -17.14 -32.61
CA ARG A 575 41.45 -18.25 -32.57
C ARG A 575 40.93 -19.34 -33.51
N ASN A 576 41.76 -19.75 -34.49
CA ASN A 576 41.44 -20.73 -35.54
C ASN A 576 40.69 -21.97 -35.02
N PRO A 577 39.56 -22.38 -35.65
CA PRO A 577 38.80 -23.54 -35.25
C PRO A 577 39.31 -24.81 -35.95
N SER A 578 40.09 -25.63 -35.24
CA SER A 578 40.33 -27.02 -35.65
C SER A 578 40.69 -27.92 -34.47
N SER A 579 39.69 -28.23 -33.63
CA SER A 579 39.61 -29.50 -32.87
C SER A 579 38.19 -29.66 -32.27
N PRO A 580 37.62 -30.88 -32.27
CA PRO A 580 36.29 -31.13 -31.73
C PRO A 580 36.33 -31.06 -30.20
N GLN A 581 35.63 -30.07 -29.62
CA GLN A 581 35.56 -29.89 -28.17
C GLN A 581 34.21 -30.33 -27.61
N THR A 582 34.31 -31.15 -26.55
CA THR A 582 33.29 -31.44 -25.53
C THR A 582 33.24 -30.28 -24.51
N PRO A 583 32.28 -30.25 -23.55
CA PRO A 583 31.54 -29.04 -23.18
C PRO A 583 32.40 -27.96 -22.46
N GLN A 584 32.66 -26.85 -23.14
CA GLN A 584 33.49 -25.71 -22.66
C GLN A 584 32.74 -24.64 -21.85
N LEU A 585 31.46 -24.84 -21.49
CA LEU A 585 30.70 -23.78 -20.83
C LEU A 585 31.10 -23.55 -19.36
N GLN A 586 31.54 -24.59 -18.65
CA GLN A 586 31.93 -24.50 -17.24
C GLN A 586 33.26 -23.76 -17.02
N ASP A 587 34.22 -23.91 -17.94
CA ASP A 587 35.53 -23.27 -17.81
C ASP A 587 35.42 -21.73 -17.82
N ARG A 588 34.45 -21.18 -18.56
CA ARG A 588 34.24 -19.73 -18.66
C ARG A 588 33.65 -19.12 -17.40
N THR A 589 32.80 -19.84 -16.67
CA THR A 589 32.19 -19.31 -15.43
C THR A 589 33.20 -19.33 -14.28
N GLU A 590 34.05 -20.35 -14.19
CA GLU A 590 35.15 -20.40 -13.23
C GLU A 590 36.18 -19.29 -13.51
N GLU A 591 36.60 -19.12 -14.77
CA GLU A 591 37.58 -18.09 -15.15
C GLU A 591 37.07 -16.68 -14.86
N ASN A 592 35.77 -16.42 -15.10
CA ASN A 592 35.13 -15.16 -14.74
C ASN A 592 35.12 -14.93 -13.23
N ALA A 593 34.72 -15.92 -12.43
CA ALA A 593 34.71 -15.81 -10.97
C ALA A 593 36.12 -15.59 -10.41
N ALA A 594 37.11 -16.32 -10.93
CA ALA A 594 38.51 -16.17 -10.55
C ALA A 594 39.05 -14.77 -10.90
N THR A 595 38.64 -14.21 -12.05
CA THR A 595 39.00 -12.86 -12.47
C THR A 595 38.39 -11.81 -11.55
N LEU A 596 37.11 -11.96 -11.16
CA LEU A 596 36.45 -11.06 -10.20
C LEU A 596 37.14 -11.08 -8.83
N VAL A 597 37.45 -12.27 -8.29
CA VAL A 597 38.20 -12.42 -7.04
C VAL A 597 39.58 -11.75 -7.13
N LYS A 598 40.30 -11.95 -8.24
CA LYS A 598 41.61 -11.34 -8.46
C LYS A 598 41.54 -9.82 -8.56
N ASN A 599 40.52 -9.29 -9.22
CA ASN A 599 40.31 -7.84 -9.36
C ASN A 599 39.99 -7.20 -8.01
N GLU A 600 39.10 -7.81 -7.22
CA GLU A 600 38.75 -7.28 -5.90
C GLU A 600 39.94 -7.34 -4.94
N ARG A 601 40.70 -8.44 -4.95
CA ARG A 601 41.95 -8.54 -4.19
C ARG A 601 42.96 -7.45 -4.59
N SER A 602 43.12 -7.21 -5.88
CA SER A 602 44.01 -6.14 -6.37
C SER A 602 43.52 -4.77 -5.87
N ARG A 603 42.22 -4.51 -5.90
CA ARG A 603 41.62 -3.28 -5.37
C ARG A 603 41.91 -3.09 -3.89
N ILE A 604 41.77 -4.14 -3.08
CA ILE A 604 42.12 -4.11 -1.64
C ILE A 604 43.61 -3.76 -1.45
N GLN A 605 44.50 -4.39 -2.21
CA GLN A 605 45.94 -4.19 -2.10
C GLN A 605 46.41 -2.81 -2.57
N TYR A 606 45.82 -2.26 -3.64
CA TYR A 606 46.27 -0.99 -4.22
C TYR A 606 45.55 0.24 -3.65
N LEU A 607 44.32 0.10 -3.15
CA LEU A 607 43.55 1.22 -2.62
C LEU A 607 43.51 1.21 -1.09
N LEU A 608 43.07 0.11 -0.48
CA LEU A 608 42.78 0.07 0.95
C LEU A 608 44.03 -0.07 1.81
N ALA A 609 44.96 -0.96 1.43
CA ALA A 609 46.18 -1.15 2.21
C ALA A 609 47.05 0.13 2.32
N PRO A 610 47.29 0.91 1.23
CA PRO A 610 48.03 2.16 1.34
C PRO A 610 47.27 3.24 2.13
N ALA A 611 45.94 3.30 2.01
CA ALA A 611 45.12 4.25 2.75
C ALA A 611 45.17 3.98 4.26
N ILE A 612 45.13 2.71 4.68
CA ILE A 612 45.29 2.31 6.08
C ILE A 612 46.72 2.62 6.56
N HIS A 613 47.75 2.33 5.76
CA HIS A 613 49.12 2.72 6.10
C HIS A 613 49.29 4.23 6.28
N PHE A 614 48.62 5.04 5.46
CA PHE A 614 48.60 6.50 5.60
C PHE A 614 47.85 6.93 6.86
N PHE A 615 46.70 6.32 7.14
CA PHE A 615 45.93 6.56 8.36
C PHE A 615 46.74 6.28 9.63
N LEU A 616 47.50 5.17 9.67
CA LEU A 616 48.35 4.84 10.82
C LEU A 616 49.45 5.87 11.11
N GLN A 617 49.85 6.68 10.10
CA GLN A 617 50.80 7.77 10.31
C GLN A 617 50.14 9.00 10.95
N LYS A 618 48.85 9.20 10.69
CA LYS A 618 48.08 10.34 11.18
C LYS A 618 46.62 9.93 11.44
N PRO A 619 46.35 9.32 12.62
CA PRO A 619 45.02 8.83 12.95
C PRO A 619 44.02 9.99 12.96
N ASN A 620 42.85 9.71 12.40
CA ASN A 620 41.73 10.63 12.30
C ASN A 620 40.42 9.83 12.36
N GLU A 621 39.62 10.06 13.40
CA GLU A 621 38.38 9.31 13.64
C GLU A 621 37.43 9.27 12.43
N LYS A 622 37.31 10.37 11.67
CA LYS A 622 36.49 10.39 10.44
C LYS A 622 37.03 9.44 9.38
N GLU A 623 38.34 9.40 9.22
CA GLU A 623 38.99 8.52 8.24
C GLU A 623 38.96 7.06 8.72
N ARG A 624 39.01 6.81 10.03
CA ARG A 624 38.81 5.47 10.62
C ARG A 624 37.45 4.90 10.23
N THR A 625 36.36 5.65 10.46
CA THR A 625 35.00 5.21 10.09
C THR A 625 34.88 4.95 8.61
N ARG A 626 35.39 5.87 7.77
CA ARG A 626 35.38 5.72 6.31
C ARG A 626 36.14 4.47 5.85
N LEU A 627 37.33 4.22 6.39
CA LEU A 627 38.13 3.04 6.05
C LEU A 627 37.46 1.74 6.53
N SER A 628 36.85 1.76 7.71
CA SER A 628 36.07 0.62 8.23
C SER A 628 34.91 0.29 7.30
N GLU A 629 34.17 1.28 6.82
CA GLU A 629 33.05 1.08 5.89
C GLU A 629 33.53 0.52 4.55
N LEU A 630 34.63 1.04 4.00
CA LEU A 630 35.20 0.54 2.74
C LEU A 630 35.69 -0.92 2.85
N LEU A 631 36.23 -1.32 4.01
CA LEU A 631 36.61 -2.71 4.28
C LEU A 631 35.39 -3.63 4.35
N ILE A 632 34.32 -3.20 5.03
CA ILE A 632 33.06 -3.96 5.09
C ILE A 632 32.47 -4.15 3.69
N GLN A 633 32.41 -3.09 2.88
CA GLN A 633 31.92 -3.18 1.50
C GLN A 633 32.79 -4.12 0.63
N ALA A 634 34.10 -4.21 0.89
CA ALA A 634 34.97 -5.16 0.18
C ALA A 634 34.66 -6.61 0.58
N LEU A 635 34.36 -6.88 1.85
CA LEU A 635 33.91 -8.20 2.30
C LEU A 635 32.59 -8.59 1.62
N GLU A 636 31.62 -7.68 1.59
CA GLU A 636 30.32 -7.92 0.95
C GLU A 636 30.47 -8.23 -0.55
N ARG A 637 31.34 -7.51 -1.27
CA ARG A 637 31.62 -7.80 -2.68
C ARG A 637 32.29 -9.16 -2.87
N LEU A 638 33.22 -9.54 -2.00
CA LEU A 638 33.84 -10.87 -2.04
C LEU A 638 32.81 -11.98 -1.76
N ASP A 639 31.92 -11.78 -0.79
CA ASP A 639 30.88 -12.74 -0.43
C ASP A 639 29.79 -12.88 -1.51
N GLY A 640 29.51 -11.80 -2.25
CA GLY A 640 28.62 -11.80 -3.39
C GLY A 640 29.11 -12.60 -4.61
N ILE A 641 30.40 -12.97 -4.67
CA ILE A 641 30.93 -13.82 -5.74
C ILE A 641 30.46 -15.27 -5.51
N VAL A 642 29.48 -15.70 -6.30
CA VAL A 642 28.96 -17.07 -6.32
C VAL A 642 30.03 -18.00 -6.88
N MET A 643 30.35 -19.07 -6.14
CA MET A 643 31.32 -20.09 -6.56
C MET A 643 30.72 -21.47 -6.44
N GLU A 644 30.98 -22.32 -7.42
CA GLU A 644 30.60 -23.72 -7.35
C GLU A 644 31.55 -24.54 -6.44
N PRO A 645 31.09 -25.66 -5.87
CA PRO A 645 31.89 -26.47 -4.96
C PRO A 645 33.16 -27.07 -5.59
N GLU A 646 33.23 -27.20 -6.92
CA GLU A 646 34.40 -27.70 -7.64
C GLU A 646 35.50 -26.65 -7.88
N TRP A 647 35.23 -25.35 -7.78
CA TRP A 647 36.18 -24.28 -8.13
C TRP A 647 37.20 -23.98 -7.01
N GLU A 648 38.00 -24.99 -6.63
CA GLU A 648 38.91 -24.91 -5.47
C GLU A 648 39.88 -23.73 -5.55
N ALA A 649 40.42 -23.45 -6.74
CA ALA A 649 41.33 -22.33 -6.97
C ALA A 649 40.66 -20.97 -6.71
N CYS A 650 39.42 -20.79 -7.19
CA CYS A 650 38.64 -19.58 -6.96
C CYS A 650 38.30 -19.40 -5.48
N ARG A 651 37.90 -20.49 -4.79
CA ARG A 651 37.63 -20.48 -3.34
C ARG A 651 38.86 -20.13 -2.53
N GLN A 652 40.01 -20.69 -2.88
CA GLN A 652 41.28 -20.38 -2.23
C GLN A 652 41.66 -18.91 -2.46
N GLY A 653 41.46 -18.39 -3.67
CA GLY A 653 41.62 -16.97 -4.00
C GLY A 653 40.74 -16.09 -3.12
N ARG A 654 39.45 -16.42 -2.99
CA ARG A 654 38.50 -15.66 -2.16
C ARG A 654 38.88 -15.69 -0.69
N ARG A 655 39.21 -16.86 -0.12
CA ARG A 655 39.66 -16.99 1.27
C ARG A 655 40.90 -16.13 1.53
N THR A 656 41.84 -16.10 0.59
CA THR A 656 43.05 -15.27 0.70
C THR A 656 42.70 -13.79 0.72
N ALA A 657 41.79 -13.34 -0.16
CA ALA A 657 41.33 -11.95 -0.20
C ALA A 657 40.59 -11.56 1.08
N VAL A 658 39.69 -12.41 1.59
CA VAL A 658 38.96 -12.20 2.85
C VAL A 658 39.93 -12.07 4.03
N LEU A 659 40.93 -12.96 4.13
CA LEU A 659 41.96 -12.88 5.17
C LEU A 659 42.79 -11.59 5.08
N GLU A 660 43.05 -11.08 3.87
CA GLU A 660 43.71 -9.78 3.69
C GLU A 660 42.84 -8.62 4.22
N VAL A 661 41.53 -8.61 3.94
CA VAL A 661 40.60 -7.60 4.46
C VAL A 661 40.48 -7.68 5.97
N GLN A 662 40.33 -8.88 6.53
CA GLN A 662 40.25 -9.10 7.98
C GLN A 662 41.50 -8.58 8.69
N LYS A 663 42.69 -8.87 8.15
CA LYS A 663 43.95 -8.37 8.68
C LYS A 663 44.02 -6.84 8.68
N LEU A 664 43.52 -6.19 7.62
CA LEU A 664 43.46 -4.74 7.53
C LEU A 664 42.47 -4.14 8.55
N GLN A 665 41.36 -4.82 8.82
CA GLN A 665 40.38 -4.44 9.84
C GLN A 665 40.95 -4.59 11.25
N ASP A 666 41.64 -5.69 11.56
CA ASP A 666 42.32 -5.89 12.84
C ASP A 666 43.36 -4.79 13.11
N ILE A 667 44.11 -4.39 12.08
CA ILE A 667 45.07 -3.28 12.16
C ILE A 667 44.36 -1.95 12.48
N LEU A 668 43.20 -1.71 11.84
CA LEU A 668 42.42 -0.49 12.05
C LEU A 668 41.80 -0.44 13.46
N ASP A 669 41.37 -1.59 13.98
CA ASP A 669 40.70 -1.69 15.28
C ASP A 669 41.66 -1.50 16.46
N VAL A 670 42.89 -2.00 16.34
CA VAL A 670 43.96 -1.84 17.34
C VAL A 670 44.53 -0.42 17.36
N SER A 671 44.33 0.37 16.29
CA SER A 671 44.81 1.75 16.26
C SER A 671 44.11 2.62 17.33
N PRO A 672 44.87 3.38 18.13
CA PRO A 672 44.28 4.34 19.05
C PRO A 672 43.47 5.41 18.28
N PRO A 673 42.37 5.92 18.88
CA PRO A 673 41.54 6.96 18.27
C PRO A 673 42.32 8.26 18.01
#